data_AF-A0A812NZN7-F1
#
_entry.id   AF-A0A812NZN7-F1
#
_cell.length_a   1.000
_cell.length_b   1.000
_cell.length_c   1.000
_cell.angle_alpha   90.00
_cell.angle_beta   90.00
_cell.angle_gamma   90.00
#
_symmetry.space_group_name_H-M   'P 1'
#
loop_
_entity.id
_entity.type
_entity.pdbx_description
1 polymer ?
#
loop_
_entity_poly.entity_id
_entity_poly.type
_entity_poly.pdbx_seq_one_letter_code
_entity_poly.pdbx_strand_id
1 'polypeptide(L)'
;MLVASAVMGIICLSFGSLAMSVQMANEYSQEKNLIGQHARVIQHRIERAMQNAHTTEQFPGILPIAYYESSYDFPQAVAIWNPETTAATNYPQVDELVIFTIDPDSPNRLLEVRSSSDSSSAPDLTDEAAWRSLVANLVDASSSDIVEVSNLVRAGKIGSNFRSTLRFQTRILPTDADIAAARAGSIDWEDLNWATSIYSSKAGLRQVWCQFEWQLVPDTNFNNHGNLQEESVPFFGSSAIYYQADARQAAISGVSAGIRKMYESDWGGIESTLSMNLGDNLSYQVQYTTGDAWLQPGDPDYTEKPFRVTVVSTGYAFDPASPSVRSEYTIRAVVQLVRRKLQDNPSSYAAAAGHSLYSYGTGTNTLEAPNQIHGKTFINGELDLCEDWQKTNRPFHGLIDEIVVYNRTMGSFEIFTVNLIGNLTNSSLASVLSSSGIRHWWRFNESSSTATVATDSSGSRHGTYMGGVLPAIDVGGGNKAVYLDGVSGRVELGNFDLPDDESFTIVAWIAPYSFDGANEDGRIISKATQTNAYDHWWMLSTTKHGGNYYPRVRLKTTSGFYEKITNNAKLHTNTWTLLTLTFDSDRNEMRMYVNGSQKDSWTVYGDAQPSTDVMTWIGDNPPGSARSRYLEATKSLAEADQGDYRPLAGEVTLSSDRNEVSTALTLLRQLGCTPSYQQTSAGNPGSSTISGSTYQLYPGGETYSIPLLNSSIQYQSFEPDVDTNPLGIFRSNGNITLNEQTTIRGTLISQVSGSDIRLRGSEIEITGANLPSLDGDSTVYQFPALIALDDIEASYNVGATINGAIAAFGDLEINSLYSNS
;
A
#
# COMPACT_ATOMS: atom_id res chain seq x y z
N MET A 1 -123.33 11.53 5.30
CA MET A 1 -122.74 11.10 6.61
C MET A 1 -122.13 9.71 6.55
N LEU A 2 -122.84 8.66 6.10
CA LEU A 2 -122.37 7.26 6.10
C LEU A 2 -121.02 7.01 5.37
N VAL A 3 -120.78 7.67 4.24
CA VAL A 3 -119.51 7.57 3.49
C VAL A 3 -118.34 8.19 4.26
N ALA A 4 -118.56 9.32 4.95
CA ALA A 4 -117.52 9.97 5.76
C ALA A 4 -117.15 9.12 6.99
N SER A 5 -118.12 8.43 7.59
CA SER A 5 -117.90 7.49 8.70
C SER A 5 -117.08 6.26 8.26
N ALA A 6 -117.37 5.70 7.08
CA ALA A 6 -116.64 4.55 6.54
C ALA A 6 -115.18 4.91 6.17
N VAL A 7 -114.97 6.08 5.55
CA VAL A 7 -113.62 6.57 5.23
C VAL A 7 -112.82 6.88 6.50
N MET A 8 -113.42 7.50 7.52
CA MET A 8 -112.78 7.68 8.83
C MET A 8 -112.44 6.35 9.51
N GLY A 9 -113.32 5.34 9.43
CA GLY A 9 -113.05 4.01 9.97
C GLY A 9 -111.84 3.32 9.31
N ILE A 10 -111.73 3.39 7.98
CA ILE A 10 -110.59 2.84 7.23
C ILE A 10 -109.32 3.62 7.55
N ILE A 11 -109.39 4.96 7.63
CA ILE A 11 -108.25 5.80 7.99
C ILE A 11 -107.78 5.49 9.42
N CYS A 12 -108.67 5.40 10.41
CA CYS A 12 -108.33 5.03 11.78
C CYS A 12 -107.72 3.62 11.89
N LEU A 13 -108.24 2.63 11.14
CA LEU A 13 -107.63 1.29 11.08
C LEU A 13 -106.23 1.32 10.46
N SER A 14 -106.05 2.07 9.38
CA SER A 14 -104.74 2.21 8.71
C SER A 14 -103.71 2.94 9.58
N PHE A 15 -104.12 3.98 10.32
CA PHE A 15 -103.27 4.64 11.31
C PHE A 15 -102.98 3.75 12.51
N GLY A 16 -103.93 2.93 12.96
CA GLY A 16 -103.73 1.94 14.01
C GLY A 16 -102.70 0.87 13.61
N SER A 17 -102.79 0.33 12.39
CA SER A 17 -101.80 -0.62 11.88
C SER A 17 -100.42 0.01 11.65
N LEU A 18 -100.38 1.27 11.19
CA LEU A 18 -99.12 2.01 11.03
C LEU A 18 -98.47 2.29 12.39
N ALA A 19 -99.25 2.73 13.38
CA ALA A 19 -98.76 3.00 14.74
C ALA A 19 -98.21 1.74 15.39
N MET A 20 -98.90 0.60 15.26
CA MET A 20 -98.42 -0.69 15.75
C MET A 20 -97.15 -1.15 15.01
N SER A 21 -97.07 -0.97 13.69
CA SER A 21 -95.87 -1.32 12.91
C SER A 21 -94.67 -0.45 13.28
N VAL A 22 -94.87 0.86 13.52
CA VAL A 22 -93.82 1.78 13.96
C VAL A 22 -93.38 1.45 15.39
N GLN A 23 -94.31 1.12 16.29
CA GLN A 23 -93.99 0.68 17.64
C GLN A 23 -93.15 -0.61 17.63
N MET A 24 -93.58 -1.63 16.87
CA MET A 24 -92.82 -2.88 16.73
C MET A 24 -91.44 -2.66 16.10
N ALA A 25 -91.33 -1.78 15.10
CA ALA A 25 -90.03 -1.44 14.49
C ALA A 25 -89.10 -0.68 15.47
N ASN A 26 -89.66 0.17 16.33
CA ASN A 26 -88.90 0.87 17.37
C ASN A 26 -88.45 -0.09 18.48
N GLU A 27 -89.31 -0.98 18.96
CA GLU A 27 -88.98 -2.03 19.93
C GLU A 27 -87.87 -2.95 19.39
N TYR A 28 -88.03 -3.45 18.17
CA TYR A 28 -86.99 -4.25 17.49
C TYR A 28 -85.66 -3.49 17.34
N SER A 29 -85.70 -2.20 16.99
CA SER A 29 -84.50 -1.38 16.87
C SER A 29 -83.82 -1.14 18.22
N GLN A 30 -84.58 -0.94 19.29
CA GLN A 30 -84.05 -0.80 20.65
C GLN A 30 -83.39 -2.10 21.13
N GLU A 31 -84.00 -3.25 20.89
CA GLU A 31 -83.44 -4.56 21.21
C GLU A 31 -82.13 -4.83 20.45
N LYS A 32 -82.09 -4.58 19.14
CA LYS A 32 -80.86 -4.75 18.35
C LYS A 32 -79.76 -3.79 18.77
N ASN A 33 -80.10 -2.55 19.15
CA ASN A 33 -79.13 -1.59 19.69
C ASN A 33 -78.56 -2.06 21.03
N LEU A 34 -79.39 -2.57 21.94
CA LEU A 34 -78.96 -3.11 23.23
C LEU A 34 -78.02 -4.31 23.03
N ILE A 35 -78.40 -5.28 22.20
CA ILE A 35 -77.57 -6.44 21.85
C ILE A 35 -76.21 -5.99 21.27
N GLY A 36 -76.22 -5.02 20.35
CA GLY A 36 -74.99 -4.48 19.75
C GLY A 36 -74.08 -3.79 20.77
N GLN A 37 -74.64 -3.08 21.76
CA GLN A 37 -73.85 -2.47 22.83
C GLN A 37 -73.20 -3.51 23.74
N HIS A 38 -73.94 -4.52 24.18
CA HIS A 38 -73.38 -5.62 24.98
C HIS A 38 -72.29 -6.38 24.23
N ALA A 39 -72.51 -6.70 22.95
CA ALA A 39 -71.49 -7.36 22.13
C ALA A 39 -70.20 -6.54 22.05
N ARG A 40 -70.31 -5.22 21.86
CA ARG A 40 -69.16 -4.33 21.83
C ARG A 40 -68.43 -4.30 23.18
N VAL A 41 -69.14 -4.24 24.30
CA VAL A 41 -68.52 -4.24 25.64
C VAL A 41 -67.79 -5.56 25.92
N ILE A 42 -68.40 -6.71 25.59
CA ILE A 42 -67.78 -8.03 25.72
C ILE A 42 -66.48 -8.08 24.91
N GLN A 43 -66.55 -7.72 23.62
CA GLN A 43 -65.39 -7.74 22.73
C GLN A 43 -64.25 -6.84 23.23
N HIS A 44 -64.54 -5.57 23.53
CA HIS A 44 -63.52 -4.60 23.96
C HIS A 44 -62.86 -4.98 25.29
N ARG A 45 -63.61 -5.53 26.26
CA ARG A 45 -63.04 -5.95 27.55
C ARG A 45 -62.10 -7.14 27.40
N ILE A 46 -62.51 -8.15 26.65
CA ILE A 46 -61.70 -9.35 26.40
C ILE A 46 -60.44 -8.98 25.59
N GLU A 47 -60.59 -8.24 24.49
CA GLU A 47 -59.45 -7.81 23.65
C GLU A 47 -58.46 -6.96 24.43
N ARG A 48 -58.95 -6.02 25.25
CA ARG A 48 -58.10 -5.17 26.10
C ARG A 48 -57.33 -6.00 27.12
N ALA A 49 -57.96 -6.98 27.76
CA ALA A 49 -57.26 -7.85 28.71
C ALA A 49 -56.16 -8.66 28.00
N MET A 50 -56.46 -9.22 26.82
CA MET A 50 -55.49 -10.00 26.03
C MET A 50 -54.33 -9.14 25.51
N GLN A 51 -54.58 -7.91 25.06
CA GLN A 51 -53.52 -7.02 24.57
C GLN A 51 -52.51 -6.61 25.64
N ASN A 52 -52.93 -6.60 26.90
CA ASN A 52 -52.07 -6.30 28.04
C ASN A 52 -51.51 -7.56 28.71
N ALA A 53 -51.69 -8.74 28.10
CA ALA A 53 -51.27 -9.96 28.75
C ALA A 53 -49.75 -10.16 28.68
N HIS A 54 -49.19 -10.66 29.78
CA HIS A 54 -47.80 -11.03 29.91
C HIS A 54 -47.60 -12.48 29.45
N THR A 55 -46.46 -12.77 28.82
CA THR A 55 -46.17 -14.09 28.22
C THR A 55 -44.75 -14.53 28.54
N THR A 56 -44.58 -15.81 28.87
CA THR A 56 -43.27 -16.46 29.04
C THR A 56 -43.21 -17.76 28.23
N GLU A 57 -42.07 -18.45 28.22
CA GLU A 57 -42.02 -19.82 27.67
C GLU A 57 -42.86 -20.81 28.50
N GLN A 58 -43.10 -20.54 29.79
CA GLN A 58 -43.81 -21.45 30.69
C GLN A 58 -45.32 -21.18 30.74
N PHE A 59 -45.78 -19.96 30.45
CA PHE A 59 -47.19 -19.62 30.38
C PHE A 59 -47.48 -18.79 29.12
N PRO A 60 -48.42 -19.21 28.25
CA PRO A 60 -48.69 -18.57 26.96
C PRO A 60 -49.45 -17.23 27.07
N GLY A 61 -49.65 -16.71 28.29
CA GLY A 61 -50.41 -15.49 28.58
C GLY A 61 -51.93 -15.64 28.50
N ILE A 62 -52.44 -16.59 27.72
CA ILE A 62 -53.88 -16.87 27.58
C ILE A 62 -54.13 -18.39 27.66
N LEU A 63 -55.04 -18.80 28.54
CA LEU A 63 -55.43 -20.20 28.72
C LEU A 63 -56.97 -20.37 28.76
N PRO A 64 -57.59 -20.98 27.74
CA PRO A 64 -58.99 -21.38 27.78
C PRO A 64 -59.20 -22.53 28.77
N ILE A 65 -60.32 -22.49 29.49
CA ILE A 65 -60.69 -23.50 30.48
C ILE A 65 -61.96 -24.20 29.99
N ALA A 66 -61.81 -25.46 29.60
CA ALA A 66 -62.89 -26.30 29.09
C ALA A 66 -63.68 -26.98 30.20
N TYR A 67 -65.00 -26.98 30.04
CA TYR A 67 -65.95 -27.76 30.85
C TYR A 67 -66.54 -28.86 29.98
N TYR A 68 -66.83 -30.02 30.56
CA TYR A 68 -67.29 -31.18 29.80
C TYR A 68 -68.71 -31.59 30.20
N GLU A 69 -69.55 -31.88 29.22
CA GLU A 69 -70.85 -32.52 29.39
C GLU A 69 -70.98 -33.65 28.38
N SER A 70 -71.02 -34.90 28.86
CA SER A 70 -70.95 -36.09 28.01
C SER A 70 -69.71 -36.05 27.10
N SER A 71 -69.89 -36.10 25.77
CA SER A 71 -68.81 -36.05 24.77
C SER A 71 -68.51 -34.64 24.23
N TYR A 72 -69.13 -33.58 24.78
CA TYR A 72 -68.97 -32.21 24.30
C TYR A 72 -68.19 -31.35 25.30
N ASP A 73 -67.27 -30.54 24.77
CA ASP A 73 -66.51 -29.53 25.50
C ASP A 73 -67.15 -28.13 25.35
N PHE A 74 -67.05 -27.36 26.43
CA PHE A 74 -67.58 -26.02 26.57
C PHE A 74 -66.46 -25.14 27.16
N PRO A 75 -65.56 -24.59 26.33
CA PRO A 75 -64.51 -23.66 26.77
C PRO A 75 -65.10 -22.28 27.05
N GLN A 76 -65.92 -22.21 28.10
CA GLN A 76 -66.71 -21.04 28.49
C GLN A 76 -65.99 -20.11 29.47
N ALA A 77 -64.71 -20.38 29.77
CA ALA A 77 -63.86 -19.51 30.57
C ALA A 77 -62.47 -19.37 29.95
N VAL A 78 -61.78 -18.26 30.25
CA VAL A 78 -60.40 -18.00 29.86
C VAL A 78 -59.66 -17.28 30.99
N ALA A 79 -58.47 -17.75 31.33
CA ALA A 79 -57.52 -17.08 32.19
C ALA A 79 -56.52 -16.29 31.35
N ILE A 80 -56.34 -15.01 31.67
CA ILE A 80 -55.44 -14.09 30.96
C ILE A 80 -54.47 -13.52 31.99
N TRP A 81 -53.17 -13.68 31.77
CA TRP A 81 -52.15 -13.14 32.66
C TRP A 81 -51.97 -11.65 32.42
N ASN A 82 -52.62 -10.81 33.21
CA ASN A 82 -52.65 -9.36 33.04
C ASN A 82 -52.41 -8.68 34.41
N PRO A 83 -51.14 -8.62 34.84
CA PRO A 83 -50.78 -8.08 36.15
C PRO A 83 -50.97 -6.56 36.19
N GLU A 84 -51.47 -6.04 37.32
CA GLU A 84 -51.63 -4.59 37.52
C GLU A 84 -50.31 -3.90 37.92
N THR A 85 -49.33 -4.70 38.36
CA THR A 85 -47.97 -4.26 38.72
C THR A 85 -46.94 -5.10 37.96
N THR A 86 -45.70 -5.16 38.43
CA THR A 86 -44.66 -5.98 37.80
C THR A 86 -45.04 -7.46 37.85
N ALA A 87 -45.08 -8.10 36.68
CA ALA A 87 -45.39 -9.53 36.55
C ALA A 87 -44.42 -10.43 37.33
N ALA A 88 -44.93 -11.54 37.87
CA ALA A 88 -44.12 -12.64 38.38
C ALA A 88 -43.21 -13.20 37.27
N THR A 89 -42.01 -13.64 37.65
CA THR A 89 -40.90 -13.81 36.70
C THR A 89 -41.13 -14.90 35.65
N ASN A 90 -41.83 -15.99 35.99
CA ASN A 90 -41.87 -17.18 35.13
C ASN A 90 -43.29 -17.71 34.87
N TYR A 91 -44.17 -17.65 35.87
CA TYR A 91 -45.52 -18.21 35.82
C TYR A 91 -46.49 -17.32 36.62
N PRO A 92 -47.76 -17.18 36.22
CA PRO A 92 -48.70 -16.27 36.87
C PRO A 92 -48.99 -16.64 38.32
N GLN A 93 -49.19 -15.61 39.15
CA GLN A 93 -49.92 -15.73 40.41
C GLN A 93 -51.42 -15.46 40.18
N VAL A 94 -52.29 -15.95 41.07
CA VAL A 94 -53.76 -15.83 40.91
C VAL A 94 -54.21 -14.36 40.91
N ASP A 95 -53.54 -13.49 41.66
CA ASP A 95 -53.77 -12.04 41.71
C ASP A 95 -53.35 -11.30 40.44
N GLU A 96 -52.58 -11.93 39.57
CA GLU A 96 -52.18 -11.40 38.26
C GLU A 96 -53.13 -11.82 37.13
N LEU A 97 -54.09 -12.70 37.41
CA LEU A 97 -55.01 -13.23 36.41
C LEU A 97 -56.28 -12.38 36.28
N VAL A 98 -56.71 -12.19 35.03
CA VAL A 98 -58.08 -11.83 34.68
C VAL A 98 -58.76 -13.06 34.16
N ILE A 99 -59.87 -13.43 34.78
CA ILE A 99 -60.67 -14.58 34.35
C ILE A 99 -61.99 -14.06 33.79
N PHE A 100 -62.23 -14.33 32.51
CA PHE A 100 -63.58 -14.22 31.96
C PHE A 100 -64.25 -15.58 32.07
N THR A 101 -65.39 -15.67 32.75
CA THR A 101 -66.10 -16.94 32.97
C THR A 101 -67.62 -16.73 33.02
N ILE A 102 -68.36 -17.82 32.93
CA ILE A 102 -69.80 -17.84 33.11
C ILE A 102 -70.13 -18.18 34.57
N ASP A 103 -71.15 -17.52 35.12
CA ASP A 103 -71.71 -17.85 36.43
C ASP A 103 -72.34 -19.26 36.41
N PRO A 104 -71.87 -20.19 37.27
CA PRO A 104 -72.41 -21.56 37.32
C PRO A 104 -73.91 -21.63 37.62
N ASP A 105 -74.45 -20.71 38.42
CA ASP A 105 -75.86 -20.67 38.81
C ASP A 105 -76.73 -19.93 37.77
N SER A 106 -76.10 -19.09 36.95
CA SER A 106 -76.76 -18.26 35.94
C SER A 106 -75.98 -18.26 34.62
N PRO A 107 -76.21 -19.27 33.75
CA PRO A 107 -75.38 -19.57 32.58
C PRO A 107 -75.43 -18.52 31.46
N ASN A 108 -76.24 -17.46 31.63
CA ASN A 108 -76.32 -16.29 30.76
C ASN A 108 -75.49 -15.09 31.22
N ARG A 109 -74.90 -15.16 32.43
CA ARG A 109 -74.07 -14.09 33.00
C ARG A 109 -72.60 -14.35 32.70
N LEU A 110 -72.00 -13.45 31.94
CA LEU A 110 -70.56 -13.37 31.72
C LEU A 110 -69.94 -12.43 32.75
N LEU A 111 -68.98 -12.97 33.50
CA LEU A 111 -68.27 -12.31 34.57
C LEU A 111 -66.81 -12.08 34.17
N GLU A 112 -66.27 -10.94 34.56
CA GLU A 112 -64.84 -10.65 34.62
C GLU A 112 -64.43 -10.69 36.10
N VAL A 113 -63.54 -11.62 36.45
CA VAL A 113 -63.17 -11.94 37.82
C VAL A 113 -61.67 -11.66 38.00
N ARG A 114 -61.33 -10.93 39.06
CA ARG A 114 -59.96 -10.77 39.57
C ARG A 114 -59.93 -11.11 41.06
N SER A 115 -58.80 -11.56 41.57
CA SER A 115 -58.58 -11.76 43.01
C SER A 115 -57.33 -11.02 43.45
N SER A 116 -57.46 -9.73 43.73
CA SER A 116 -56.34 -8.84 44.08
C SER A 116 -55.60 -9.20 45.39
N SER A 117 -56.03 -10.26 46.09
CA SER A 117 -55.48 -10.69 47.38
C SER A 117 -54.88 -12.11 47.38
N ASP A 118 -54.99 -12.86 46.28
CA ASP A 118 -54.51 -14.25 46.19
C ASP A 118 -53.17 -14.34 45.45
N SER A 119 -52.07 -14.28 46.20
CA SER A 119 -50.71 -14.39 45.65
C SER A 119 -50.23 -15.84 45.45
N SER A 120 -51.13 -16.83 45.53
CA SER A 120 -50.76 -18.22 45.23
C SER A 120 -50.42 -18.39 43.73
N SER A 121 -49.54 -19.34 43.42
CA SER A 121 -49.20 -19.64 42.03
C SER A 121 -50.40 -20.27 41.32
N ALA A 122 -50.64 -19.87 40.08
CA ALA A 122 -51.70 -20.46 39.27
C ALA A 122 -51.46 -21.97 39.05
N PRO A 123 -52.52 -22.76 38.78
CA PRO A 123 -52.39 -24.18 38.52
C PRO A 123 -51.53 -24.48 37.28
N ASP A 124 -50.95 -25.67 37.22
CA ASP A 124 -50.18 -26.15 36.06
C ASP A 124 -51.06 -26.15 34.79
N LEU A 125 -50.47 -25.82 33.63
CA LEU A 125 -51.19 -25.75 32.34
C LEU A 125 -51.93 -27.05 31.98
N THR A 126 -51.43 -28.20 32.43
CA THR A 126 -51.99 -29.52 32.12
C THR A 126 -53.07 -29.99 33.09
N ASP A 127 -53.22 -29.33 34.25
CA ASP A 127 -54.20 -29.70 35.28
C ASP A 127 -55.53 -28.95 35.09
N GLU A 128 -56.31 -29.38 34.09
CA GLU A 128 -57.62 -28.78 33.80
C GLU A 128 -58.61 -28.85 34.98
N ALA A 129 -58.46 -29.84 35.87
CA ALA A 129 -59.35 -29.99 37.02
C ALA A 129 -59.07 -28.90 38.06
N ALA A 130 -57.80 -28.64 38.35
CA ALA A 130 -57.40 -27.56 39.25
C ALA A 130 -57.82 -26.19 38.72
N TRP A 131 -57.71 -25.94 37.41
CA TRP A 131 -58.20 -24.71 36.79
C TRP A 131 -59.72 -24.51 36.94
N ARG A 132 -60.52 -25.56 36.72
CA ARG A 132 -61.98 -25.48 36.96
C ARG A 132 -62.31 -25.22 38.42
N SER A 133 -61.61 -25.86 39.35
CA SER A 133 -61.79 -25.63 40.79
C SER A 133 -61.40 -24.20 41.19
N LEU A 134 -60.31 -23.67 40.64
CA LEU A 134 -59.91 -22.27 40.87
C LEU A 134 -61.00 -21.31 40.41
N VAL A 135 -61.49 -21.45 39.18
CA VAL A 135 -62.54 -20.57 38.63
C VAL A 135 -63.81 -20.63 39.48
N ALA A 136 -64.28 -21.83 39.85
CA ALA A 136 -65.46 -21.98 40.70
C ALA A 136 -65.29 -21.30 42.07
N ASN A 137 -64.13 -21.51 42.71
CA ASN A 137 -63.83 -20.88 44.00
C ASN A 137 -63.77 -19.35 43.90
N LEU A 138 -63.21 -18.81 42.81
CA LEU A 138 -63.10 -17.37 42.61
C LEU A 138 -64.45 -16.70 42.34
N VAL A 139 -65.38 -17.38 41.68
CA VAL A 139 -66.75 -16.87 41.46
C VAL A 139 -67.54 -16.82 42.77
N ASP A 140 -67.35 -17.81 43.65
CA ASP A 140 -68.06 -17.90 44.94
C ASP A 140 -67.38 -17.09 46.07
N ALA A 141 -66.12 -16.69 45.90
CA ALA A 141 -65.34 -16.02 46.92
C ALA A 141 -65.74 -14.55 47.10
N SER A 142 -66.03 -14.16 48.35
CA SER A 142 -66.30 -12.75 48.69
C SER A 142 -65.08 -11.83 48.57
N SER A 143 -63.88 -12.39 48.40
CA SER A 143 -62.63 -11.66 48.22
C SER A 143 -62.30 -11.38 46.74
N SER A 144 -63.10 -11.90 45.80
CA SER A 144 -62.91 -11.64 44.38
C SER A 144 -63.62 -10.37 43.94
N ASP A 145 -62.94 -9.58 43.10
CA ASP A 145 -63.51 -8.45 42.40
C ASP A 145 -64.23 -8.94 41.13
N ILE A 146 -65.56 -9.03 41.19
CA ILE A 146 -66.41 -9.55 40.11
C ILE A 146 -67.15 -8.41 39.41
N VAL A 147 -66.97 -8.30 38.10
CA VAL A 147 -67.71 -7.36 37.23
C VAL A 147 -68.59 -8.16 36.27
N GLU A 148 -69.90 -7.93 36.31
CA GLU A 148 -70.81 -8.47 35.30
C GLU A 148 -70.63 -7.73 33.96
N VAL A 149 -70.17 -8.44 32.95
CA VAL A 149 -69.93 -7.91 31.60
C VAL A 149 -71.22 -7.91 30.78
N SER A 150 -72.01 -8.99 30.88
CA SER A 150 -73.32 -9.10 30.26
C SER A 150 -74.15 -10.22 30.91
N ASN A 151 -75.46 -10.04 30.96
CA ASN A 151 -76.45 -11.05 31.35
C ASN A 151 -77.31 -11.54 30.16
N LEU A 152 -76.94 -11.16 28.93
CA LEU A 152 -77.68 -11.49 27.71
C LEU A 152 -77.03 -12.62 26.91
N VAL A 153 -76.01 -13.29 27.46
CA VAL A 153 -75.34 -14.39 26.76
C VAL A 153 -76.32 -15.56 26.66
N ARG A 154 -76.50 -16.07 25.44
CA ARG A 154 -77.42 -17.17 25.20
C ARG A 154 -76.89 -18.42 25.92
N ALA A 155 -77.79 -19.10 26.61
CA ALA A 155 -77.54 -20.37 27.26
C ALA A 155 -78.34 -21.46 26.54
N GLY A 156 -77.66 -22.52 26.13
CA GLY A 156 -78.27 -23.70 25.51
C GLY A 156 -78.50 -24.80 26.56
N LYS A 157 -79.60 -25.53 26.43
CA LYS A 157 -79.90 -26.68 27.30
C LYS A 157 -79.32 -27.97 26.72
N ILE A 158 -78.53 -28.69 27.50
CA ILE A 158 -77.99 -30.02 27.17
C ILE A 158 -78.28 -30.98 28.33
N GLY A 159 -79.11 -32.00 28.08
CA GLY A 159 -79.65 -32.83 29.15
C GLY A 159 -80.43 -32.02 30.19
N SER A 160 -80.02 -32.09 31.45
CA SER A 160 -80.59 -31.33 32.57
C SER A 160 -79.87 -29.99 32.83
N ASN A 161 -78.71 -29.76 32.21
CA ASN A 161 -77.84 -28.62 32.47
C ASN A 161 -77.99 -27.55 31.38
N PHE A 162 -77.73 -26.30 31.76
CA PHE A 162 -77.59 -25.21 30.83
C PHE A 162 -76.10 -24.86 30.68
N ARG A 163 -75.65 -24.64 29.45
CA ARG A 163 -74.28 -24.20 29.12
C ARG A 163 -74.34 -22.94 28.29
N SER A 164 -73.39 -22.04 28.51
CA SER A 164 -73.30 -20.83 27.71
C SER A 164 -72.92 -21.15 26.26
N THR A 165 -73.29 -20.25 25.35
CA THR A 165 -72.82 -20.27 23.96
C THR A 165 -71.45 -19.61 23.80
N LEU A 166 -70.89 -19.01 24.85
CA LEU A 166 -69.53 -18.46 24.85
C LEU A 166 -68.49 -19.57 24.69
N ARG A 167 -67.57 -19.39 23.74
CA ARG A 167 -66.48 -20.33 23.47
C ARG A 167 -65.18 -19.59 23.26
N PHE A 168 -64.12 -20.00 23.94
CA PHE A 168 -62.75 -19.57 23.71
C PHE A 168 -61.95 -20.69 23.05
N GLN A 169 -61.15 -20.36 22.05
CA GLN A 169 -60.26 -21.29 21.40
C GLN A 169 -58.90 -20.62 21.19
N THR A 170 -57.83 -21.25 21.68
CA THR A 170 -56.46 -20.76 21.46
C THR A 170 -55.71 -21.59 20.43
N ARG A 171 -54.78 -20.92 19.76
CA ARG A 171 -53.78 -21.54 18.90
C ARG A 171 -52.43 -20.88 19.18
N ILE A 172 -51.42 -21.70 19.47
CA ILE A 172 -50.04 -21.26 19.70
C ILE A 172 -49.20 -21.74 18.52
N LEU A 173 -48.41 -20.84 17.93
CA LEU A 173 -47.56 -21.12 16.77
C LEU A 173 -46.13 -20.61 17.01
N PRO A 174 -45.10 -21.46 16.83
CA PRO A 174 -45.15 -22.93 16.70
C PRO A 174 -45.72 -23.60 17.97
N THR A 175 -46.25 -24.83 17.86
CA THR A 175 -46.79 -25.54 19.04
C THR A 175 -45.67 -25.99 19.98
N ASP A 176 -45.98 -26.24 21.25
CA ASP A 176 -44.96 -26.72 22.22
C ASP A 176 -44.41 -28.09 21.82
N ALA A 177 -45.24 -28.93 21.18
CA ALA A 177 -44.81 -30.21 20.61
C ALA A 177 -43.83 -30.02 19.43
N ASP A 178 -44.07 -29.05 18.55
CA ASP A 178 -43.16 -28.75 17.43
C ASP A 178 -41.83 -28.21 17.96
N ILE A 179 -41.86 -27.32 18.96
CA ILE A 179 -40.65 -26.79 19.62
C ILE A 179 -39.88 -27.92 20.30
N ALA A 180 -40.57 -28.83 21.00
CA ALA A 180 -39.93 -29.99 21.61
C ALA A 180 -39.32 -30.94 20.56
N ALA A 181 -40.02 -31.18 19.44
CA ALA A 181 -39.53 -31.98 18.33
C ALA A 181 -38.30 -31.35 17.64
N ALA A 182 -38.28 -30.03 17.48
CA ALA A 182 -37.11 -29.31 16.95
C ALA A 182 -35.93 -29.33 17.92
N ARG A 183 -36.18 -29.15 19.23
CA ARG A 183 -35.15 -29.31 20.28
C ARG A 183 -34.60 -30.74 20.35
N ALA A 184 -35.42 -31.74 20.02
CA ALA A 184 -35.03 -33.14 19.92
C ALA A 184 -34.42 -33.52 18.55
N GLY A 185 -34.28 -32.57 17.61
CA GLY A 185 -33.70 -32.78 16.28
C GLY A 185 -34.57 -33.60 15.32
N SER A 186 -35.87 -33.74 15.60
CA SER A 186 -36.83 -34.47 14.76
C SER A 186 -37.48 -33.60 13.67
N ILE A 187 -37.43 -32.28 13.82
CA ILE A 187 -37.91 -31.28 12.85
C ILE A 187 -36.84 -30.18 12.79
N ASP A 188 -36.52 -29.67 11.61
CA ASP A 188 -35.58 -28.55 11.50
C ASP A 188 -36.21 -27.26 12.05
N TRP A 189 -35.43 -26.48 12.80
CA TRP A 189 -35.90 -25.24 13.46
C TRP A 189 -36.52 -24.23 12.48
N GLU A 190 -36.04 -24.22 11.25
CA GLU A 190 -36.49 -23.34 10.17
C GLU A 190 -37.81 -23.81 9.53
N ASP A 191 -38.15 -25.09 9.71
CA ASP A 191 -39.41 -25.69 9.22
C ASP A 191 -40.56 -25.53 10.21
N LEU A 192 -40.29 -24.96 11.40
CA LEU A 192 -41.33 -24.62 12.36
C LEU A 192 -42.25 -23.54 11.79
N ASN A 193 -43.55 -23.63 12.10
CA ASN A 193 -44.57 -22.70 11.61
C ASN A 193 -44.52 -21.37 12.37
N TRP A 194 -43.52 -20.55 12.04
CA TRP A 194 -43.27 -19.24 12.66
C TRP A 194 -44.30 -18.20 12.21
N ALA A 195 -44.76 -17.39 13.15
CA ALA A 195 -45.71 -16.33 12.86
C ALA A 195 -45.13 -15.34 11.85
N THR A 196 -45.85 -15.10 10.75
CA THR A 196 -45.42 -14.22 9.64
C THR A 196 -44.05 -14.57 9.04
N SER A 197 -43.59 -15.82 9.22
CA SER A 197 -42.24 -16.28 8.84
C SER A 197 -41.10 -15.44 9.46
N ILE A 198 -41.34 -14.82 10.62
CA ILE A 198 -40.31 -14.07 11.34
C ILE A 198 -39.53 -15.04 12.23
N TYR A 199 -38.43 -15.56 11.68
CA TYR A 199 -37.51 -16.45 12.38
C TYR A 199 -36.08 -16.31 11.87
N SER A 200 -35.17 -16.92 12.63
CA SER A 200 -33.77 -17.13 12.33
C SER A 200 -33.41 -18.55 12.78
N SER A 201 -32.22 -19.03 12.43
CA SER A 201 -31.74 -20.36 12.79
C SER A 201 -31.71 -20.67 14.30
N LYS A 202 -31.91 -19.68 15.19
CA LYS A 202 -31.89 -19.87 16.67
C LYS A 202 -32.94 -19.08 17.46
N ALA A 203 -33.81 -18.33 16.79
CA ALA A 203 -34.85 -17.51 17.45
C ALA A 203 -36.00 -17.28 16.47
N GLY A 204 -37.23 -17.23 16.95
CA GLY A 204 -38.40 -16.89 16.14
C GLY A 204 -39.51 -16.25 16.96
N LEU A 205 -40.41 -15.56 16.28
CA LEU A 205 -41.54 -14.89 16.90
C LEU A 205 -42.64 -15.91 17.17
N ARG A 206 -42.97 -16.16 18.44
CA ARG A 206 -44.13 -16.98 18.80
C ARG A 206 -45.39 -16.14 18.79
N GLN A 207 -46.49 -16.72 18.31
CA GLN A 207 -47.81 -16.10 18.31
C GLN A 207 -48.77 -16.94 19.16
N VAL A 208 -49.47 -16.29 20.08
CA VAL A 208 -50.61 -16.85 20.80
C VAL A 208 -51.85 -16.13 20.28
N TRP A 209 -52.70 -16.85 19.55
CA TRP A 209 -53.96 -16.35 19.03
C TRP A 209 -55.12 -16.95 19.81
N CYS A 210 -56.09 -16.12 20.19
CA CYS A 210 -57.33 -16.54 20.84
C CYS A 210 -58.52 -16.04 20.03
N GLN A 211 -59.39 -16.97 19.63
CA GLN A 211 -60.69 -16.71 19.04
C GLN A 211 -61.76 -16.91 20.10
N PHE A 212 -62.78 -16.04 20.10
CA PHE A 212 -63.93 -16.20 20.97
C PHE A 212 -65.23 -15.88 20.26
N GLU A 213 -66.24 -16.70 20.52
CA GLU A 213 -67.54 -16.65 19.86
C GLU A 213 -68.65 -16.69 20.91
N TRP A 214 -69.71 -15.92 20.70
CA TRP A 214 -70.86 -15.92 21.61
C TRP A 214 -72.14 -15.55 20.88
N GLN A 215 -73.28 -15.91 21.45
CA GLN A 215 -74.58 -15.48 20.97
C GLN A 215 -75.27 -14.64 22.04
N LEU A 216 -75.96 -13.57 21.64
CA LEU A 216 -76.76 -12.75 22.54
C LEU A 216 -78.25 -12.87 22.22
N VAL A 217 -79.08 -12.86 23.27
CA VAL A 217 -80.56 -12.90 23.20
C VAL A 217 -81.09 -11.76 24.09
N PRO A 218 -82.14 -11.02 23.67
CA PRO A 218 -82.66 -9.88 24.44
C PRO A 218 -83.57 -10.31 25.62
N ASP A 219 -83.24 -11.41 26.30
CA ASP A 219 -83.93 -11.87 27.52
C ASP A 219 -82.87 -12.19 28.58
N THR A 220 -83.13 -11.81 29.82
CA THR A 220 -82.25 -12.10 30.96
C THR A 220 -82.64 -13.41 31.67
N ASN A 221 -83.79 -14.00 31.33
CA ASN A 221 -84.24 -15.28 31.84
C ASN A 221 -83.78 -16.43 30.94
N PHE A 222 -82.68 -17.07 31.34
CA PHE A 222 -82.07 -18.14 30.55
C PHE A 222 -82.97 -19.35 30.30
N ASN A 223 -84.03 -19.57 31.10
CA ASN A 223 -84.97 -20.66 30.87
C ASN A 223 -85.76 -20.49 29.56
N ASN A 224 -85.91 -19.25 29.09
CA ASN A 224 -86.63 -18.92 27.86
C ASN A 224 -85.73 -18.97 26.61
N HIS A 225 -84.39 -19.00 26.77
CA HIS A 225 -83.43 -18.94 25.67
C HIS A 225 -83.58 -20.07 24.64
N GLY A 226 -84.16 -21.21 25.04
CA GLY A 226 -84.48 -22.32 24.14
C GLY A 226 -85.53 -21.97 23.09
N ASN A 227 -86.46 -21.07 23.40
CA ASN A 227 -87.53 -20.63 22.49
C ASN A 227 -87.13 -19.42 21.63
N LEU A 228 -86.03 -18.74 21.98
CA LEU A 228 -85.54 -17.51 21.34
C LEU A 228 -84.36 -17.78 20.38
N GLN A 229 -84.29 -18.99 19.82
CA GLN A 229 -83.19 -19.36 18.91
C GLN A 229 -83.17 -18.49 17.64
N GLU A 230 -84.33 -18.14 17.09
CA GLU A 230 -84.46 -17.31 15.89
C GLU A 230 -84.09 -15.83 16.13
N GLU A 231 -84.12 -15.37 17.39
CA GLU A 231 -83.77 -14.00 17.79
C GLU A 231 -82.30 -13.84 18.19
N SER A 232 -81.59 -14.97 18.35
CA SER A 232 -80.18 -14.99 18.76
C SER A 232 -79.26 -14.39 17.68
N VAL A 233 -78.35 -13.52 18.11
CA VAL A 233 -77.38 -12.88 17.23
C VAL A 233 -75.98 -13.39 17.55
N PRO A 234 -75.28 -14.07 16.61
CA PRO A 234 -73.92 -14.53 16.81
C PRO A 234 -72.90 -13.39 16.63
N PHE A 235 -71.84 -13.44 17.42
CA PHE A 235 -70.69 -12.55 17.38
C PHE A 235 -69.40 -13.35 17.44
N PHE A 236 -68.36 -12.79 16.81
CA PHE A 236 -67.04 -13.38 16.71
C PHE A 236 -66.00 -12.32 17.02
N GLY A 237 -65.02 -12.65 17.86
CA GLY A 237 -63.88 -11.82 18.21
C GLY A 237 -62.59 -12.61 18.18
N SER A 238 -61.46 -11.93 18.05
CA SER A 238 -60.15 -12.56 18.13
C SER A 238 -59.05 -11.58 18.52
N SER A 239 -58.03 -12.06 19.24
CA SER A 239 -56.84 -11.27 19.59
C SER A 239 -55.57 -12.13 19.50
N ALA A 240 -54.41 -11.51 19.29
CA ALA A 240 -53.11 -12.19 19.22
C ALA A 240 -52.01 -11.44 19.96
N ILE A 241 -51.06 -12.19 20.54
CA ILE A 241 -49.87 -11.69 21.25
C ILE A 241 -48.60 -12.28 20.63
N TYR A 242 -47.51 -11.51 20.59
CA TYR A 242 -46.22 -11.90 19.99
C TYR A 242 -45.03 -11.66 20.96
N TYR A 243 -44.02 -12.56 21.03
CA TYR A 243 -42.82 -12.42 21.90
C TYR A 243 -41.49 -13.00 21.30
N GLN A 244 -40.31 -12.44 21.69
CA GLN A 244 -38.96 -12.61 21.08
C GLN A 244 -37.93 -13.35 21.98
N ALA A 245 -36.83 -13.90 21.40
CA ALA A 245 -35.64 -14.43 22.10
C ALA A 245 -34.40 -13.48 22.05
N ASP A 246 -33.79 -13.14 23.19
CA ASP A 246 -33.05 -11.88 23.41
C ASP A 246 -31.52 -11.84 23.12
N ALA A 247 -30.80 -12.98 23.20
CA ALA A 247 -29.33 -12.99 23.05
C ALA A 247 -28.84 -12.55 21.64
N ARG A 248 -29.64 -12.78 20.59
CA ARG A 248 -29.32 -12.38 19.21
C ARG A 248 -29.29 -10.86 19.03
N GLN A 249 -30.20 -10.13 19.67
CA GLN A 249 -30.27 -8.68 19.57
C GLN A 249 -29.05 -8.00 20.22
N ALA A 250 -28.58 -8.58 21.33
CA ALA A 250 -27.34 -8.15 21.97
C ALA A 250 -26.13 -8.35 21.04
N ALA A 251 -26.03 -9.49 20.35
CA ALA A 251 -24.95 -9.75 19.39
C ALA A 251 -24.98 -8.82 18.16
N ILE A 252 -26.16 -8.46 17.63
CA ILE A 252 -26.29 -7.52 16.49
C ILE A 252 -25.84 -6.11 16.90
N SER A 253 -26.22 -5.69 18.10
CA SER A 253 -25.77 -4.42 18.68
C SER A 253 -24.26 -4.43 18.86
N GLY A 254 -23.71 -5.54 19.36
CA GLY A 254 -22.29 -5.73 19.57
C GLY A 254 -21.47 -5.68 18.28
N VAL A 255 -21.85 -6.40 17.21
CA VAL A 255 -21.10 -6.35 15.94
C VAL A 255 -21.12 -4.94 15.33
N SER A 256 -22.23 -4.22 15.43
CA SER A 256 -22.36 -2.85 14.93
C SER A 256 -21.49 -1.87 15.72
N ALA A 257 -21.49 -1.98 17.05
CA ALA A 257 -20.62 -1.20 17.92
C ALA A 257 -19.14 -1.56 17.69
N GLY A 258 -18.85 -2.84 17.48
CA GLY A 258 -17.52 -3.37 17.21
C GLY A 258 -16.90 -2.79 15.95
N ILE A 259 -17.64 -2.81 14.84
CA ILE A 259 -17.20 -2.21 13.57
C ILE A 259 -17.06 -0.69 13.71
N ARG A 260 -18.00 -0.01 14.37
CA ARG A 260 -17.89 1.44 14.62
C ARG A 260 -16.64 1.79 15.40
N LYS A 261 -16.30 1.01 16.44
CA LYS A 261 -15.13 1.26 17.28
C LYS A 261 -13.83 1.26 16.47
N MET A 262 -13.73 0.45 15.40
CA MET A 262 -12.57 0.42 14.51
C MET A 262 -12.32 1.74 13.75
N TYR A 263 -13.32 2.62 13.67
CA TYR A 263 -13.18 3.95 13.08
C TYR A 263 -12.78 5.03 14.10
N GLU A 264 -12.72 4.69 15.38
CA GLU A 264 -12.34 5.63 16.45
C GLU A 264 -10.83 5.56 16.70
N SER A 265 -10.22 6.70 17.06
CA SER A 265 -8.77 6.80 17.29
C SER A 265 -8.28 6.03 18.51
N ASP A 266 -9.19 5.63 19.40
CA ASP A 266 -8.92 4.88 20.64
C ASP A 266 -9.32 3.40 20.51
N TRP A 267 -9.46 2.87 19.28
CA TRP A 267 -9.59 1.43 19.07
C TRP A 267 -8.37 0.69 19.62
N GLY A 268 -8.61 -0.29 20.50
CA GLY A 268 -7.56 -1.07 21.14
C GLY A 268 -6.82 -2.06 20.22
N GLY A 269 -7.26 -2.22 18.96
CA GLY A 269 -6.64 -3.09 17.97
C GLY A 269 -7.11 -4.54 18.00
N ILE A 270 -6.37 -5.41 17.31
CA ILE A 270 -6.50 -6.86 17.36
C ILE A 270 -6.25 -7.36 18.79
N GLU A 271 -6.90 -8.46 19.18
CA GLU A 271 -6.91 -9.05 20.52
C GLU A 271 -7.60 -8.18 21.61
N SER A 272 -7.88 -6.91 21.32
CA SER A 272 -8.69 -6.09 22.21
C SER A 272 -10.12 -6.62 22.29
N THR A 273 -10.78 -6.34 23.41
CA THR A 273 -12.16 -6.74 23.65
C THR A 273 -13.00 -5.51 23.96
N LEU A 274 -14.15 -5.39 23.30
CA LEU A 274 -15.16 -4.38 23.61
C LEU A 274 -16.33 -5.07 24.30
N SER A 275 -16.69 -4.64 25.50
CA SER A 275 -17.85 -5.19 26.22
C SER A 275 -18.79 -4.07 26.67
N MET A 276 -20.09 -4.33 26.63
CA MET A 276 -21.09 -3.37 27.08
C MET A 276 -22.36 -4.07 27.57
N ASN A 277 -22.99 -3.50 28.59
CA ASN A 277 -24.30 -3.91 29.06
C ASN A 277 -25.37 -3.09 28.32
N LEU A 278 -26.39 -3.77 27.80
CA LEU A 278 -27.56 -3.19 27.14
C LEU A 278 -28.78 -3.11 28.08
N GLY A 279 -28.58 -3.43 29.36
CA GLY A 279 -29.56 -3.47 30.44
C GLY A 279 -29.06 -4.36 31.58
N ASP A 280 -29.95 -4.71 32.51
CA ASP A 280 -29.60 -5.52 33.70
C ASP A 280 -29.30 -7.00 33.35
N ASN A 281 -29.91 -7.52 32.28
CA ASN A 281 -29.82 -8.94 31.90
C ASN A 281 -29.33 -9.17 30.46
N LEU A 282 -28.81 -8.12 29.79
CA LEU A 282 -28.34 -8.18 28.42
C LEU A 282 -26.97 -7.54 28.30
N SER A 283 -26.02 -8.24 27.69
CA SER A 283 -24.71 -7.69 27.39
C SER A 283 -24.14 -8.27 26.10
N TYR A 284 -23.10 -7.63 25.57
CA TYR A 284 -22.32 -8.21 24.48
C TYR A 284 -20.83 -8.08 24.77
N GLN A 285 -20.08 -8.95 24.12
CA GLN A 285 -18.63 -8.92 24.05
C GLN A 285 -18.22 -9.04 22.59
N VAL A 286 -17.32 -8.18 22.14
CA VAL A 286 -16.73 -8.18 20.80
C VAL A 286 -15.25 -8.47 20.91
N GLN A 287 -14.75 -9.38 20.09
CA GLN A 287 -13.35 -9.70 19.93
C GLN A 287 -12.91 -9.43 18.50
N TYR A 288 -11.68 -8.94 18.35
CA TYR A 288 -11.05 -8.66 17.06
C TYR A 288 -9.90 -9.64 16.84
N THR A 289 -9.89 -10.31 15.70
CA THR A 289 -8.83 -11.27 15.31
C THR A 289 -8.36 -10.96 13.90
N THR A 290 -7.06 -11.10 13.64
CA THR A 290 -6.47 -10.87 12.32
C THR A 290 -6.92 -11.93 11.33
N GLY A 291 -7.23 -11.48 10.11
CA GLY A 291 -7.51 -12.34 8.97
C GLY A 291 -8.89 -12.96 8.92
N ASP A 292 -9.00 -13.99 8.10
CA ASP A 292 -10.20 -14.79 7.88
C ASP A 292 -9.80 -16.27 7.93
N ALA A 293 -10.35 -17.01 8.89
CA ALA A 293 -10.04 -18.43 9.08
C ALA A 293 -10.53 -19.32 7.93
N TRP A 294 -11.45 -18.83 7.09
CA TRP A 294 -11.97 -19.60 5.96
C TRP A 294 -11.16 -19.42 4.69
N LEU A 295 -10.19 -18.52 4.71
CA LEU A 295 -9.46 -18.10 3.54
C LEU A 295 -8.15 -18.89 3.44
N GLN A 296 -8.06 -19.73 2.42
CA GLN A 296 -7.00 -20.70 2.19
C GLN A 296 -5.98 -20.19 1.16
N PRO A 297 -4.73 -20.73 1.12
CA PRO A 297 -3.69 -20.27 0.20
C PRO A 297 -4.04 -20.26 -1.29
N GLY A 298 -5.03 -21.05 -1.72
CA GLY A 298 -5.49 -21.10 -3.11
C GLY A 298 -6.56 -20.06 -3.47
N ASP A 299 -7.09 -19.32 -2.50
CA ASP A 299 -8.16 -18.34 -2.75
C ASP A 299 -7.59 -17.05 -3.36
N PRO A 300 -8.30 -16.41 -4.33
CA PRO A 300 -7.84 -15.16 -4.96
C PRO A 300 -7.55 -14.02 -3.98
N ASP A 301 -8.26 -14.01 -2.85
CA ASP A 301 -8.17 -12.99 -1.82
C ASP A 301 -7.12 -13.31 -0.73
N TYR A 302 -6.34 -14.40 -0.87
CA TYR A 302 -5.43 -14.84 0.20
C TYR A 302 -4.36 -13.83 0.56
N THR A 303 -3.86 -13.10 -0.43
CA THR A 303 -2.91 -12.00 -0.21
C THR A 303 -3.50 -10.85 0.60
N GLU A 304 -4.83 -10.72 0.68
CA GLU A 304 -5.52 -9.67 1.47
C GLU A 304 -5.78 -10.10 2.92
N LYS A 305 -5.53 -11.37 3.29
CA LYS A 305 -5.74 -11.90 4.64
C LYS A 305 -5.13 -11.02 5.75
N PRO A 306 -3.89 -10.49 5.65
CA PRO A 306 -3.29 -9.65 6.69
C PRO A 306 -4.00 -8.31 6.92
N PHE A 307 -4.87 -7.91 5.99
CA PHE A 307 -5.62 -6.66 6.00
C PHE A 307 -7.11 -6.89 6.24
N ARG A 308 -7.50 -8.12 6.56
CA ARG A 308 -8.84 -8.47 7.01
C ARG A 308 -8.87 -8.57 8.53
N VAL A 309 -10.00 -8.21 9.12
CA VAL A 309 -10.25 -8.34 10.55
C VAL A 309 -11.53 -9.14 10.73
N THR A 310 -11.43 -10.28 11.42
CA THR A 310 -12.58 -11.04 11.87
C THR A 310 -13.06 -10.45 13.19
N VAL A 311 -14.25 -9.86 13.15
CA VAL A 311 -14.98 -9.29 14.29
C VAL A 311 -16.00 -10.33 14.77
N VAL A 312 -15.82 -10.83 15.99
CA VAL A 312 -16.72 -11.80 16.61
C VAL A 312 -17.47 -11.11 17.74
N SER A 313 -18.79 -10.99 17.62
CA SER A 313 -19.65 -10.48 18.69
C SER A 313 -20.46 -11.60 19.31
N THR A 314 -20.27 -11.85 20.60
CA THR A 314 -21.08 -12.76 21.41
C THR A 314 -22.03 -11.93 22.27
N GLY A 315 -23.34 -12.08 22.03
CA GLY A 315 -24.41 -11.53 22.86
C GLY A 315 -24.81 -12.51 23.95
N TYR A 316 -25.07 -11.99 25.14
CA TYR A 316 -25.49 -12.73 26.33
C TYR A 316 -26.86 -12.23 26.78
N ALA A 317 -27.77 -13.16 27.05
CA ALA A 317 -28.99 -12.89 27.80
C ALA A 317 -29.02 -13.78 29.05
N PHE A 318 -29.12 -13.14 30.21
CA PHE A 318 -29.08 -13.79 31.51
C PHE A 318 -30.49 -14.03 32.03
N ASP A 319 -30.73 -15.19 32.65
CA ASP A 319 -31.98 -15.45 33.35
C ASP A 319 -32.09 -14.50 34.57
N PRO A 320 -33.15 -13.67 34.65
CA PRO A 320 -33.35 -12.74 35.77
C PRO A 320 -33.47 -13.45 37.13
N ALA A 321 -33.96 -14.70 37.17
CA ALA A 321 -34.13 -15.48 38.38
C ALA A 321 -32.88 -16.29 38.76
N SER A 322 -31.95 -16.49 37.82
CA SER A 322 -30.71 -17.26 38.04
C SER A 322 -29.60 -16.75 37.12
N PRO A 323 -28.84 -15.71 37.53
CA PRO A 323 -27.82 -15.08 36.68
C PRO A 323 -26.67 -16.00 36.23
N SER A 324 -26.59 -17.22 36.78
CA SER A 324 -25.67 -18.28 36.35
C SER A 324 -26.13 -19.01 35.09
N VAL A 325 -27.41 -18.92 34.73
CA VAL A 325 -28.00 -19.47 33.51
C VAL A 325 -28.05 -18.35 32.47
N ARG A 326 -27.37 -18.56 31.34
CA ARG A 326 -27.34 -17.59 30.24
C ARG A 326 -27.50 -18.27 28.89
N SER A 327 -28.14 -17.56 27.97
CA SER A 327 -28.16 -17.91 26.56
C SER A 327 -27.12 -17.06 25.81
N GLU A 328 -26.47 -17.66 24.81
CA GLU A 328 -25.40 -17.05 24.04
C GLU A 328 -25.71 -17.08 22.55
N TYR A 329 -25.38 -15.99 21.84
CA TYR A 329 -25.45 -15.95 20.39
C TYR A 329 -24.22 -15.24 19.82
N THR A 330 -23.54 -15.86 18.86
CA THR A 330 -22.33 -15.30 18.24
C THR A 330 -22.58 -14.90 16.79
N ILE A 331 -22.19 -13.68 16.44
CA ILE A 331 -22.11 -13.15 15.07
C ILE A 331 -20.64 -12.98 14.71
N ARG A 332 -20.28 -13.44 13.51
CA ARG A 332 -18.98 -13.20 12.91
C ARG A 332 -19.15 -12.30 11.70
N ALA A 333 -18.36 -11.23 11.62
CA ALA A 333 -18.22 -10.40 10.44
C ALA A 333 -16.74 -10.31 10.08
N VAL A 334 -16.42 -10.37 8.78
CA VAL A 334 -15.06 -10.13 8.28
C VAL A 334 -15.07 -8.82 7.54
N VAL A 335 -14.25 -7.87 7.99
CA VAL A 335 -14.07 -6.58 7.33
C VAL A 335 -12.71 -6.53 6.66
N GLN A 336 -12.65 -6.00 5.44
CA GLN A 336 -11.38 -5.73 4.76
C GLN A 336 -11.04 -4.25 4.91
N LEU A 337 -9.85 -3.97 5.41
CA LEU A 337 -9.36 -2.61 5.58
C LEU A 337 -8.98 -2.02 4.23
N VAL A 338 -9.45 -0.80 3.99
CA VAL A 338 -9.11 -0.03 2.80
C VAL A 338 -7.86 0.79 3.09
N ARG A 339 -6.79 0.57 2.31
CA ARG A 339 -5.50 1.23 2.50
C ARG A 339 -5.55 2.64 1.96
N ARG A 340 -5.28 3.63 2.80
CA ARG A 340 -5.26 5.05 2.41
C ARG A 340 -3.95 5.68 2.84
N LYS A 341 -3.48 6.66 2.07
CA LYS A 341 -2.30 7.44 2.41
C LYS A 341 -2.56 8.24 3.69
N LEU A 342 -1.78 7.98 4.74
CA LEU A 342 -1.91 8.66 6.04
C LEU A 342 -1.08 9.94 6.11
N GLN A 343 0.11 9.93 5.51
CA GLN A 343 1.05 11.04 5.50
C GLN A 343 1.89 11.02 4.22
N ASP A 344 2.49 12.15 3.88
CA ASP A 344 3.50 12.21 2.82
C ASP A 344 4.79 11.49 3.25
N ASN A 345 5.52 10.97 2.26
CA ASN A 345 6.85 10.43 2.51
C ASN A 345 7.74 11.52 3.11
N PRO A 346 8.66 11.18 4.03
CA PRO A 346 9.63 12.16 4.50
C PRO A 346 10.38 12.76 3.31
N SER A 347 10.61 14.06 3.33
CA SER A 347 11.14 14.81 2.18
C SER A 347 12.49 14.28 1.68
N SER A 348 13.32 13.72 2.57
CA SER A 348 14.60 13.07 2.20
C SER A 348 14.42 11.82 1.34
N TYR A 349 13.41 10.98 1.62
CA TYR A 349 13.09 9.80 0.81
C TYR A 349 12.41 10.18 -0.51
N ALA A 350 11.63 11.28 -0.53
CA ALA A 350 11.04 11.79 -1.75
C ALA A 350 12.10 12.26 -2.77
N ALA A 351 13.24 12.78 -2.31
CA ALA A 351 14.36 13.15 -3.19
C ALA A 351 15.04 11.92 -3.82
N ALA A 352 15.15 10.82 -3.07
CA ALA A 352 15.71 9.57 -3.56
C ALA A 352 14.77 8.83 -4.53
N ALA A 353 13.46 9.03 -4.42
CA ALA A 353 12.48 8.39 -5.27
C ALA A 353 12.74 8.69 -6.76
N GLY A 354 12.65 7.64 -7.59
CA GLY A 354 12.86 7.73 -9.04
C GLY A 354 14.33 7.69 -9.50
N HIS A 355 15.28 7.52 -8.58
CA HIS A 355 16.67 7.22 -8.91
C HIS A 355 16.93 5.71 -8.81
N SER A 356 17.72 5.17 -9.73
CA SER A 356 18.26 3.80 -9.66
C SER A 356 19.39 3.71 -8.62
N LEU A 357 20.20 4.77 -8.49
CA LEU A 357 21.16 4.95 -7.41
C LEU A 357 20.98 6.34 -6.80
N TYR A 358 20.85 6.42 -5.48
CA TYR A 358 20.86 7.68 -4.75
C TYR A 358 21.84 7.57 -3.58
N SER A 359 23.08 7.99 -3.80
CA SER A 359 24.08 8.06 -2.74
C SER A 359 23.91 9.37 -1.98
N TYR A 360 23.51 9.25 -0.72
CA TYR A 360 23.42 10.38 0.20
C TYR A 360 24.76 10.70 0.88
N GLY A 361 25.61 9.69 1.06
CA GLY A 361 26.90 9.80 1.73
C GLY A 361 27.81 10.83 1.08
N THR A 362 28.59 11.50 1.91
CA THR A 362 29.56 12.51 1.47
C THR A 362 30.96 11.93 1.21
N GLY A 363 31.16 10.65 1.51
CA GLY A 363 32.42 9.92 1.28
C GLY A 363 32.68 9.61 -0.20
N THR A 364 33.66 8.76 -0.45
CA THR A 364 34.01 8.29 -1.80
C THR A 364 33.06 7.17 -2.21
N ASN A 365 32.58 7.22 -3.45
CA ASN A 365 31.68 6.23 -4.04
C ASN A 365 32.47 5.48 -5.11
N THR A 366 32.91 4.27 -4.78
CA THR A 366 33.80 3.48 -5.64
C THR A 366 33.00 2.49 -6.46
N LEU A 367 33.02 2.65 -7.79
CA LEU A 367 32.30 1.80 -8.75
C LEU A 367 33.29 1.10 -9.69
N GLU A 368 33.76 -0.08 -9.30
CA GLU A 368 34.73 -0.86 -10.09
C GLU A 368 34.07 -1.84 -11.05
N ALA A 369 34.70 -2.03 -12.21
CA ALA A 369 34.19 -2.94 -13.23
C ALA A 369 34.39 -4.42 -12.85
N PRO A 370 33.46 -5.33 -13.24
CA PRO A 370 32.22 -5.07 -13.95
C PRO A 370 31.06 -4.75 -12.98
N ASN A 371 30.52 -3.54 -13.06
CA ASN A 371 29.26 -3.15 -12.44
C ASN A 371 28.36 -2.48 -13.50
N GLN A 372 27.05 -2.41 -13.24
CA GLN A 372 26.11 -1.70 -14.10
C GLN A 372 25.00 -1.09 -13.26
N ILE A 373 24.82 0.22 -13.40
CA ILE A 373 23.73 0.98 -12.78
C ILE A 373 22.95 1.64 -13.92
N HIS A 374 21.76 1.08 -14.19
CA HIS A 374 20.88 1.51 -15.26
C HIS A 374 19.84 2.50 -14.75
N GLY A 375 19.89 3.74 -15.23
CA GLY A 375 18.90 4.78 -14.96
C GLY A 375 19.43 5.94 -14.14
N LYS A 376 18.52 6.77 -13.65
CA LYS A 376 18.86 8.06 -13.04
C LYS A 376 19.69 7.85 -11.78
N THR A 377 20.86 8.49 -11.72
CA THR A 377 21.82 8.30 -10.63
C THR A 377 22.15 9.64 -9.97
N PHE A 378 22.16 9.67 -8.63
CA PHE A 378 22.61 10.81 -7.83
C PHE A 378 23.78 10.37 -6.94
N ILE A 379 24.89 11.10 -6.99
CA ILE A 379 26.08 10.84 -6.18
C ILE A 379 26.43 12.11 -5.42
N ASN A 380 26.15 12.10 -4.11
CA ASN A 380 26.42 13.24 -3.25
C ASN A 380 27.92 13.39 -2.92
N GLY A 381 28.65 12.27 -2.83
CA GLY A 381 30.07 12.22 -2.50
C GLY A 381 30.99 12.36 -3.72
N GLU A 382 32.28 12.05 -3.53
CA GLU A 382 33.24 11.89 -4.64
C GLU A 382 32.93 10.59 -5.39
N LEU A 383 33.03 10.57 -6.72
CA LEU A 383 32.87 9.36 -7.55
C LEU A 383 34.24 8.88 -8.03
N ASP A 384 34.62 7.68 -7.58
CA ASP A 384 35.74 6.91 -8.12
C ASP A 384 35.19 5.84 -9.07
N LEU A 385 35.40 6.05 -10.37
CA LEU A 385 34.84 5.19 -11.41
C LEU A 385 35.94 4.36 -12.07
N CYS A 386 35.95 3.05 -11.81
CA CYS A 386 36.91 2.12 -12.41
C CYS A 386 38.39 2.56 -12.19
N GLU A 387 38.70 3.07 -11.00
CA GLU A 387 40.00 3.67 -10.67
C GLU A 387 41.07 2.61 -10.37
N ASP A 388 40.68 1.35 -10.06
CA ASP A 388 41.59 0.21 -9.91
C ASP A 388 42.33 -0.15 -11.20
N TRP A 389 41.76 0.22 -12.35
CA TRP A 389 42.34 -0.06 -13.65
C TRP A 389 43.57 0.82 -13.90
N GLN A 390 44.61 0.24 -14.50
CA GLN A 390 45.88 0.92 -14.74
C GLN A 390 45.69 2.29 -15.43
N LYS A 391 46.05 3.36 -14.69
CA LYS A 391 46.24 4.72 -15.19
C LYS A 391 47.62 4.86 -15.85
N THR A 392 47.79 5.88 -16.69
CA THR A 392 49.07 6.15 -17.36
C THR A 392 49.57 7.54 -17.02
N ASN A 393 50.89 7.74 -16.86
CA ASN A 393 51.49 9.04 -16.52
C ASN A 393 51.54 10.04 -17.70
N ARG A 394 50.67 9.91 -18.69
CA ARG A 394 50.85 10.39 -20.07
C ARG A 394 49.82 11.41 -20.56
N PRO A 395 48.57 11.43 -20.06
CA PRO A 395 47.63 12.46 -20.46
C PRO A 395 48.14 13.83 -20.04
N PHE A 396 47.96 14.81 -20.92
CA PHE A 396 48.25 16.21 -20.66
C PHE A 396 47.11 16.82 -19.85
N HIS A 397 47.45 17.46 -18.73
CA HIS A 397 46.50 18.23 -17.92
C HIS A 397 46.68 19.72 -18.15
N GLY A 398 45.68 20.37 -18.73
CA GLY A 398 45.70 21.82 -18.96
C GLY A 398 45.16 22.22 -20.33
N LEU A 399 45.60 23.37 -20.83
CA LEU A 399 45.17 23.90 -22.13
C LEU A 399 46.23 23.65 -23.21
N ILE A 400 45.76 23.24 -24.39
CA ILE A 400 46.54 23.25 -25.63
C ILE A 400 45.87 24.18 -26.62
N ASP A 401 46.68 24.94 -27.34
CA ASP A 401 46.23 25.82 -28.38
C ASP A 401 47.15 25.76 -29.61
N GLU A 402 46.59 26.06 -30.78
CA GLU A 402 47.34 26.38 -32.01
C GLU A 402 48.41 25.32 -32.36
N ILE A 403 48.00 24.06 -32.52
CA ILE A 403 48.88 22.99 -33.00
C ILE A 403 49.06 23.14 -34.51
N VAL A 404 50.27 23.44 -34.94
CA VAL A 404 50.61 23.70 -36.35
C VAL A 404 51.68 22.73 -36.83
N VAL A 405 51.50 22.17 -38.02
CA VAL A 405 52.49 21.30 -38.68
C VAL A 405 52.86 21.85 -40.06
N TYR A 406 54.15 22.00 -40.28
CA TYR A 406 54.75 22.43 -41.54
C TYR A 406 55.55 21.29 -42.18
N ASN A 407 55.62 21.28 -43.51
CA ASN A 407 56.50 20.41 -44.30
C ASN A 407 57.86 21.06 -44.59
N ARG A 408 58.37 21.85 -43.64
CA ARG A 408 59.67 22.52 -43.75
C ARG A 408 60.18 22.89 -42.37
N THR A 409 61.46 23.18 -42.29
CA THR A 409 62.11 23.83 -41.15
C THR A 409 61.74 25.32 -41.11
N MET A 410 61.18 25.78 -39.99
CA MET A 410 60.97 27.22 -39.75
C MET A 410 62.28 27.92 -39.34
N GLY A 411 62.44 29.17 -39.77
CA GLY A 411 63.57 30.00 -39.39
C GLY A 411 63.40 30.63 -38.00
N SER A 412 64.50 30.87 -37.28
CA SER A 412 64.47 31.45 -35.93
C SER A 412 63.71 32.78 -35.83
N PHE A 413 63.76 33.62 -36.87
CA PHE A 413 63.01 34.88 -36.91
C PHE A 413 61.50 34.67 -37.04
N GLU A 414 61.06 33.68 -37.83
CA GLU A 414 59.64 33.32 -37.95
C GLU A 414 59.11 32.85 -36.59
N ILE A 415 59.84 31.95 -35.93
CA ILE A 415 59.49 31.39 -34.61
C ILE A 415 59.44 32.49 -33.53
N PHE A 416 60.43 33.40 -33.53
CA PHE A 416 60.43 34.56 -32.63
C PHE A 416 59.22 35.47 -32.85
N THR A 417 58.81 35.68 -34.11
CA THR A 417 57.64 36.51 -34.46
C THR A 417 56.34 35.90 -33.96
N VAL A 418 56.17 34.57 -34.11
CA VAL A 418 55.00 33.85 -33.56
C VAL A 418 54.89 34.04 -32.04
N ASN A 419 56.02 33.92 -31.33
CA ASN A 419 56.05 34.15 -29.88
C ASN A 419 55.70 35.60 -29.50
N LEU A 420 56.23 36.59 -30.22
CA LEU A 420 56.02 38.00 -29.93
C LEU A 420 54.54 38.41 -30.05
N ILE A 421 53.81 37.77 -30.96
CA ILE A 421 52.37 37.99 -31.15
C ILE A 421 51.54 37.33 -30.04
N GLY A 422 51.99 36.18 -29.56
CA GLY A 422 51.29 35.39 -28.54
C GLY A 422 50.05 34.68 -29.09
N ASN A 423 49.27 34.06 -28.20
CA ASN A 423 48.06 33.30 -28.52
C ASN A 423 46.76 33.91 -27.96
N LEU A 424 46.76 35.20 -27.64
CA LEU A 424 45.56 35.86 -27.07
C LEU A 424 44.65 36.50 -28.12
N THR A 425 45.09 36.72 -29.36
CA THR A 425 44.27 37.38 -30.39
C THR A 425 44.18 36.53 -31.65
N ASN A 426 42.96 36.10 -31.97
CA ASN A 426 42.70 35.15 -33.06
C ASN A 426 43.17 35.67 -34.44
N SER A 427 42.98 36.96 -34.73
CA SER A 427 43.27 37.56 -36.05
C SER A 427 44.76 37.80 -36.32
N SER A 428 45.55 38.14 -35.29
CA SER A 428 46.98 38.47 -35.43
C SER A 428 47.80 37.20 -35.68
N LEU A 429 47.55 36.15 -34.91
CA LEU A 429 48.24 34.87 -35.04
C LEU A 429 47.96 34.19 -36.38
N ALA A 430 46.70 34.24 -36.84
CA ALA A 430 46.31 33.71 -38.15
C ALA A 430 47.05 34.37 -39.31
N SER A 431 47.25 35.69 -39.25
CA SER A 431 47.97 36.42 -40.30
C SER A 431 49.45 36.06 -40.42
N VAL A 432 50.11 35.76 -39.30
CA VAL A 432 51.54 35.43 -39.30
C VAL A 432 51.77 33.97 -39.65
N LEU A 433 50.97 33.05 -39.10
CA LEU A 433 51.09 31.64 -39.44
C LEU A 433 50.71 31.38 -40.91
N SER A 434 49.66 32.02 -41.46
CA SER A 434 49.22 31.77 -42.85
C SER A 434 50.23 32.18 -43.93
N SER A 435 51.16 33.08 -43.61
CA SER A 435 52.23 33.51 -44.54
C SER A 435 53.31 32.45 -44.81
N SER A 436 53.28 31.33 -44.07
CA SER A 436 54.44 30.45 -43.88
C SER A 436 54.29 29.02 -44.42
N GLY A 437 53.20 28.70 -45.13
CA GLY A 437 53.01 27.40 -45.81
C GLY A 437 52.61 26.24 -44.89
N ILE A 438 51.61 26.47 -44.04
CA ILE A 438 51.07 25.47 -43.10
C ILE A 438 50.46 24.28 -43.87
N ARG A 439 50.61 23.06 -43.34
CA ARG A 439 49.93 21.86 -43.86
C ARG A 439 48.74 21.43 -43.01
N HIS A 440 48.91 21.45 -41.69
CA HIS A 440 47.84 21.12 -40.76
C HIS A 440 47.82 22.13 -39.61
N TRP A 441 46.62 22.52 -39.19
CA TRP A 441 46.44 23.56 -38.19
C TRP A 441 45.20 23.34 -37.34
N TRP A 442 45.37 22.81 -36.13
CA TRP A 442 44.28 22.69 -35.16
C TRP A 442 44.30 23.88 -34.23
N ARG A 443 43.32 24.76 -34.45
CA ARG A 443 43.17 26.04 -33.75
C ARG A 443 42.40 25.95 -32.45
N PHE A 444 41.68 24.85 -32.23
CA PHE A 444 40.78 24.64 -31.08
C PHE A 444 39.81 25.81 -30.81
N ASN A 445 39.38 26.45 -31.90
CA ASN A 445 38.55 27.65 -31.93
C ASN A 445 37.06 27.34 -32.14
N GLU A 446 36.61 26.14 -31.75
CA GLU A 446 35.22 25.74 -31.89
C GLU A 446 34.29 26.64 -31.08
N SER A 447 33.06 26.83 -31.57
CA SER A 447 32.09 27.74 -30.95
C SER A 447 31.37 27.16 -29.74
N SER A 448 31.48 25.85 -29.51
CA SER A 448 30.73 25.13 -28.47
C SER A 448 31.62 24.16 -27.69
N SER A 449 31.39 24.07 -26.38
CA SER A 449 31.99 23.07 -25.48
C SER A 449 31.52 21.63 -25.75
N THR A 450 30.45 21.46 -26.53
CA THR A 450 29.94 20.14 -26.94
C THR A 450 30.45 19.69 -28.30
N ALA A 451 31.35 20.45 -28.95
CA ALA A 451 31.91 20.08 -30.24
C ALA A 451 32.57 18.69 -30.18
N THR A 452 32.39 17.90 -31.24
CA THR A 452 32.96 16.55 -31.39
C THR A 452 34.13 16.51 -32.37
N VAL A 453 34.32 17.57 -33.16
CA VAL A 453 35.35 17.65 -34.20
C VAL A 453 36.29 18.81 -33.90
N ALA A 454 37.60 18.54 -33.93
CA ALA A 454 38.66 19.52 -33.89
C ALA A 454 39.06 19.89 -35.32
N THR A 455 38.80 21.13 -35.74
CA THR A 455 38.95 21.50 -37.15
C THR A 455 40.40 21.79 -37.52
N ASP A 456 40.96 21.00 -38.44
CA ASP A 456 42.14 21.40 -39.22
C ASP A 456 41.77 22.56 -40.17
N SER A 457 42.30 23.75 -39.87
CA SER A 457 42.00 25.02 -40.54
C SER A 457 42.88 25.28 -41.77
N SER A 458 43.90 24.46 -42.02
CA SER A 458 44.81 24.60 -43.17
C SER A 458 44.81 23.40 -44.10
N GLY A 459 44.43 22.22 -43.59
CA GLY A 459 44.29 21.00 -44.36
C GLY A 459 42.91 20.38 -44.24
N SER A 460 42.84 19.06 -44.44
CA SER A 460 41.63 18.24 -44.37
C SER A 460 41.67 17.22 -43.22
N ARG A 461 42.67 17.31 -42.33
CA ARG A 461 42.88 16.35 -41.25
C ARG A 461 42.15 16.76 -39.98
N HIS A 462 40.83 16.83 -40.04
CA HIS A 462 40.04 17.07 -38.84
C HIS A 462 40.28 15.98 -37.80
N GLY A 463 40.38 16.37 -36.53
CA GLY A 463 40.50 15.47 -35.40
C GLY A 463 39.15 15.21 -34.74
N THR A 464 39.06 14.17 -33.92
CA THR A 464 37.87 13.85 -33.12
C THR A 464 38.17 14.09 -31.64
N TYR A 465 37.33 14.87 -30.97
CA TYR A 465 37.40 15.10 -29.53
C TYR A 465 36.95 13.85 -28.77
N MET A 466 37.85 13.23 -28.01
CA MET A 466 37.64 11.97 -27.30
C MET A 466 38.09 12.10 -25.84
N GLY A 467 37.54 11.23 -24.97
CA GLY A 467 37.87 11.23 -23.55
C GLY A 467 37.51 12.53 -22.84
N GLY A 468 38.24 12.83 -21.76
CA GLY A 468 38.06 13.99 -20.90
C GLY A 468 38.48 15.32 -21.51
N VAL A 469 37.78 15.76 -22.56
CA VAL A 469 38.11 16.97 -23.34
C VAL A 469 36.98 17.99 -23.31
N LEU A 470 37.34 19.25 -23.09
CA LEU A 470 36.42 20.38 -23.09
C LEU A 470 36.92 21.44 -24.09
N PRO A 471 36.36 21.49 -25.32
CA PRO A 471 36.71 22.50 -26.31
C PRO A 471 36.09 23.88 -25.98
N ALA A 472 36.44 24.87 -26.80
CA ALA A 472 35.87 26.21 -26.78
C ALA A 472 36.16 27.05 -25.51
N ILE A 473 37.22 26.73 -24.78
CA ILE A 473 37.66 27.51 -23.61
C ILE A 473 38.14 28.87 -24.06
N ASP A 474 37.49 29.94 -23.60
CA ASP A 474 37.88 31.31 -23.94
C ASP A 474 39.19 31.67 -23.24
N VAL A 475 40.20 32.07 -24.02
CA VAL A 475 41.52 32.50 -23.53
C VAL A 475 41.73 34.00 -23.69
N GLY A 476 40.72 34.75 -24.13
CA GLY A 476 40.76 36.18 -24.39
C GLY A 476 40.90 36.55 -25.87
N GLY A 477 40.60 37.80 -26.20
CA GLY A 477 40.78 38.40 -27.55
C GLY A 477 40.13 37.64 -28.71
N GLY A 478 39.05 36.90 -28.43
CA GLY A 478 38.31 36.09 -29.41
C GLY A 478 39.01 34.80 -29.81
N ASN A 479 40.05 34.38 -29.08
CA ASN A 479 40.70 33.09 -29.25
C ASN A 479 40.18 32.08 -28.22
N LYS A 480 40.23 30.81 -28.57
CA LYS A 480 39.82 29.69 -27.71
C LYS A 480 40.87 28.59 -27.75
N ALA A 481 40.87 27.76 -26.71
CA ALA A 481 41.73 26.60 -26.58
C ALA A 481 40.91 25.35 -26.24
N VAL A 482 41.57 24.20 -26.30
CA VAL A 482 41.03 22.95 -25.77
C VAL A 482 41.59 22.70 -24.38
N TYR A 483 40.70 22.37 -23.43
CA TYR A 483 41.08 21.83 -22.13
C TYR A 483 41.10 20.30 -22.17
N LEU A 484 42.18 19.75 -21.62
CA LEU A 484 42.42 18.33 -21.45
C LEU A 484 42.52 18.05 -19.95
N ASP A 485 41.72 17.08 -19.49
CA ASP A 485 41.49 16.82 -18.08
C ASP A 485 42.64 16.13 -17.34
N GLY A 486 43.67 15.67 -18.05
CA GLY A 486 44.77 14.92 -17.45
C GLY A 486 44.45 13.46 -17.12
N VAL A 487 43.30 12.92 -17.54
CA VAL A 487 42.91 11.53 -17.29
C VAL A 487 42.76 10.77 -18.61
N SER A 488 42.02 11.33 -19.56
CA SER A 488 41.73 10.67 -20.85
C SER A 488 41.52 11.64 -22.02
N GLY A 489 41.50 12.94 -21.74
CA GLY A 489 41.27 13.99 -22.73
C GLY A 489 42.27 13.95 -23.88
N ARG A 490 41.75 13.89 -25.11
CA ARG A 490 42.57 13.85 -26.31
C ARG A 490 41.83 14.33 -27.57
N VAL A 491 42.61 14.61 -28.60
CA VAL A 491 42.12 14.73 -29.98
C VAL A 491 42.73 13.61 -30.81
N GLU A 492 41.88 12.77 -31.39
CA GLU A 492 42.29 11.66 -32.23
C GLU A 492 42.37 12.07 -33.70
N LEU A 493 43.55 11.93 -34.31
CA LEU A 493 43.82 12.33 -35.70
C LEU A 493 43.81 11.14 -36.68
N GLY A 494 43.49 9.93 -36.19
CA GLY A 494 43.61 8.68 -36.94
C GLY A 494 45.06 8.36 -37.31
N ASN A 495 45.26 7.65 -38.42
CA ASN A 495 46.58 7.27 -38.92
C ASN A 495 47.25 8.44 -39.65
N PHE A 496 47.64 9.45 -38.89
CA PHE A 496 48.28 10.67 -39.38
C PHE A 496 49.81 10.50 -39.42
N ASP A 497 50.42 10.83 -40.55
CA ASP A 497 51.87 10.96 -40.72
C ASP A 497 52.26 12.43 -40.91
N LEU A 498 53.52 12.75 -40.63
CA LEU A 498 54.06 14.08 -40.92
C LEU A 498 53.97 14.35 -42.44
N PRO A 499 53.70 15.60 -42.85
CA PRO A 499 53.47 15.92 -44.26
C PRO A 499 54.72 15.77 -45.14
N ASP A 500 55.89 15.66 -44.53
CA ASP A 500 57.20 15.49 -45.15
C ASP A 500 58.10 14.78 -44.13
N ASP A 501 58.80 13.75 -44.58
CA ASP A 501 59.69 12.90 -43.79
C ASP A 501 61.13 13.43 -43.72
N GLU A 502 61.55 14.30 -44.64
CA GLU A 502 62.87 14.92 -44.66
C GLU A 502 62.93 16.17 -43.77
N SER A 503 61.90 17.03 -43.83
CA SER A 503 61.89 18.29 -43.07
C SER A 503 60.51 18.70 -42.58
N PHE A 504 60.40 19.02 -41.28
CA PHE A 504 59.14 19.45 -40.70
C PHE A 504 59.32 20.43 -39.53
N THR A 505 58.23 21.12 -39.19
CA THR A 505 58.13 21.91 -37.96
C THR A 505 56.79 21.63 -37.27
N ILE A 506 56.83 21.41 -35.95
CA ILE A 506 55.64 21.32 -35.09
C ILE A 506 55.65 22.50 -34.13
N VAL A 507 54.55 23.25 -34.09
CA VAL A 507 54.32 24.37 -33.18
C VAL A 507 53.16 24.02 -32.26
N ALA A 508 53.28 24.36 -30.97
CA ALA A 508 52.23 24.17 -29.98
C ALA A 508 52.27 25.29 -28.93
N TRP A 509 51.12 25.91 -28.64
CA TRP A 509 50.95 26.66 -27.40
C TRP A 509 50.39 25.72 -26.33
N ILE A 510 51.02 25.73 -25.15
CA ILE A 510 50.59 24.89 -24.03
C ILE A 510 50.50 25.72 -22.74
N ALA A 511 49.52 25.42 -21.90
CA ALA A 511 49.44 25.90 -20.52
C ALA A 511 49.11 24.71 -19.60
N PRO A 512 50.12 23.97 -19.13
CA PRO A 512 49.93 22.81 -18.25
C PRO A 512 49.39 23.25 -16.89
N TYR A 513 48.45 22.52 -16.31
CA TYR A 513 47.91 22.79 -14.97
C TYR A 513 48.57 21.92 -13.89
N SER A 514 48.93 20.69 -14.27
CA SER A 514 49.68 19.76 -13.42
C SER A 514 50.80 19.10 -14.22
N PHE A 515 51.87 18.75 -13.51
CA PHE A 515 52.90 17.82 -13.98
C PHE A 515 53.09 16.66 -13.00
N ASP A 516 52.22 16.49 -12.01
CA ASP A 516 52.43 15.53 -10.94
C ASP A 516 51.64 14.23 -11.20
N GLY A 517 52.00 13.16 -10.50
CA GLY A 517 51.32 11.87 -10.56
C GLY A 517 51.15 11.33 -11.98
N ALA A 518 49.90 11.23 -12.44
CA ALA A 518 49.55 10.69 -13.75
C ALA A 518 49.82 11.67 -14.92
N ASN A 519 50.38 12.85 -14.68
CA ASN A 519 50.63 13.87 -15.72
C ASN A 519 52.11 14.21 -15.92
N GLU A 520 53.02 13.51 -15.24
CA GLU A 520 54.48 13.75 -15.29
C GLU A 520 55.07 13.70 -16.71
N ASP A 521 54.44 12.94 -17.59
CA ASP A 521 54.87 12.66 -18.95
C ASP A 521 53.81 13.15 -19.97
N GLY A 522 53.14 14.27 -19.70
CA GLY A 522 52.06 14.83 -20.54
C GLY A 522 52.39 14.91 -22.04
N ARG A 523 51.58 14.25 -22.89
CA ARG A 523 51.72 14.26 -24.35
C ARG A 523 51.07 15.49 -24.97
N ILE A 524 51.83 16.24 -25.76
CA ILE A 524 51.29 17.36 -26.51
C ILE A 524 50.75 16.84 -27.83
N ILE A 525 51.59 16.13 -28.60
CA ILE A 525 51.19 15.35 -29.77
C ILE A 525 52.08 14.10 -29.87
N SER A 526 51.48 12.93 -30.10
CA SER A 526 52.17 11.64 -30.07
C SER A 526 51.65 10.68 -31.13
N LYS A 527 52.56 10.09 -31.91
CA LYS A 527 52.30 8.95 -32.79
C LYS A 527 53.01 7.71 -32.25
N ALA A 528 52.24 6.75 -31.76
CA ALA A 528 52.80 5.57 -31.09
C ALA A 528 51.84 4.37 -31.13
N THR A 529 52.37 3.17 -30.96
CA THR A 529 51.58 1.94 -30.78
C THR A 529 51.41 1.55 -29.32
N GLN A 530 52.34 1.99 -28.48
CA GLN A 530 52.44 1.72 -27.05
C GLN A 530 53.22 2.86 -26.40
N THR A 531 53.64 2.66 -25.16
CA THR A 531 54.14 3.74 -24.31
C THR A 531 55.63 3.74 -24.09
N ASN A 532 56.35 2.68 -24.47
CA ASN A 532 57.81 2.66 -24.36
C ASN A 532 58.42 3.56 -25.42
N ALA A 533 59.66 4.01 -25.19
CA ALA A 533 60.35 4.93 -26.08
C ALA A 533 60.34 4.45 -27.55
N TYR A 534 60.76 3.21 -27.80
CA TYR A 534 60.85 2.61 -29.14
C TYR A 534 59.51 2.39 -29.86
N ASP A 535 58.40 2.45 -29.13
CA ASP A 535 57.05 2.28 -29.69
C ASP A 535 56.51 3.56 -30.35
N HIS A 536 57.26 4.67 -30.24
CA HIS A 536 56.93 5.95 -30.83
C HIS A 536 57.55 6.07 -32.23
N TRP A 537 56.78 6.64 -33.15
CA TRP A 537 57.28 7.10 -34.44
C TRP A 537 57.80 8.53 -34.31
N TRP A 538 57.02 9.39 -33.66
CA TRP A 538 57.46 10.71 -33.25
C TRP A 538 56.56 11.23 -32.14
N MET A 539 57.07 12.18 -31.35
CA MET A 539 56.35 12.74 -30.22
C MET A 539 56.95 14.07 -29.81
N LEU A 540 56.08 15.02 -29.47
CA LEU A 540 56.39 16.17 -28.65
C LEU A 540 55.64 16.03 -27.32
N SER A 541 56.35 16.05 -26.20
CA SER A 541 55.77 15.89 -24.86
C SER A 541 56.50 16.73 -23.82
N THR A 542 56.05 16.63 -22.59
CA THR A 542 56.81 17.02 -21.40
C THR A 542 57.36 15.76 -20.70
N THR A 543 58.31 15.95 -19.79
CA THR A 543 58.82 14.90 -18.90
C THR A 543 59.51 15.50 -17.67
N LYS A 544 59.59 14.73 -16.59
CA LYS A 544 60.35 15.06 -15.38
C LYS A 544 61.83 14.71 -15.55
N HIS A 545 62.72 15.65 -15.23
CA HIS A 545 64.15 15.42 -15.20
C HIS A 545 64.80 16.28 -14.10
N GLY A 546 65.61 15.69 -13.22
CA GLY A 546 66.30 16.45 -12.16
C GLY A 546 65.36 17.30 -11.27
N GLY A 547 64.15 16.81 -10.98
CA GLY A 547 63.15 17.50 -10.16
C GLY A 547 62.40 18.66 -10.83
N ASN A 548 62.64 18.92 -12.11
CA ASN A 548 61.93 19.91 -12.90
C ASN A 548 61.29 19.26 -14.14
N TYR A 549 60.43 20.00 -14.83
CA TYR A 549 59.71 19.50 -16.01
C TYR A 549 60.19 20.23 -17.27
N TYR A 550 60.40 19.47 -18.35
CA TYR A 550 61.03 19.95 -19.58
C TYR A 550 60.35 19.39 -20.83
N PRO A 551 60.49 20.06 -22.00
CA PRO A 551 60.10 19.48 -23.28
C PRO A 551 60.94 18.24 -23.59
N ARG A 552 60.26 17.21 -24.10
CA ARG A 552 60.87 15.96 -24.59
C ARG A 552 60.40 15.69 -26.01
N VAL A 553 61.34 15.19 -26.80
CA VAL A 553 61.09 14.76 -28.18
C VAL A 553 61.49 13.30 -28.31
N ARG A 554 60.70 12.55 -29.06
CA ARG A 554 61.09 11.25 -29.62
C ARG A 554 60.91 11.30 -31.12
N LEU A 555 61.83 10.70 -31.86
CA LEU A 555 61.74 10.54 -33.30
C LEU A 555 62.39 9.22 -33.72
N LYS A 556 61.64 8.42 -34.46
CA LYS A 556 62.13 7.25 -35.19
C LYS A 556 62.43 7.68 -36.61
N THR A 557 63.64 7.38 -37.07
CA THR A 557 64.08 7.66 -38.43
C THR A 557 64.51 6.37 -39.13
N THR A 558 64.81 6.47 -40.42
CA THR A 558 65.42 5.39 -41.21
C THR A 558 66.79 4.95 -40.69
N SER A 559 67.45 5.77 -39.85
CA SER A 559 68.77 5.46 -39.27
C SER A 559 68.73 5.00 -37.81
N GLY A 560 67.64 5.24 -37.07
CA GLY A 560 67.54 4.81 -35.68
C GLY A 560 66.44 5.52 -34.88
N PHE A 561 66.49 5.33 -33.56
CA PHE A 561 65.58 5.99 -32.61
C PHE A 561 66.33 7.05 -31.81
N TYR A 562 65.72 8.23 -31.70
CA TYR A 562 66.27 9.39 -31.00
C TYR A 562 65.30 9.86 -29.93
N GLU A 563 65.83 10.11 -28.73
CA GLU A 563 65.13 10.78 -27.64
C GLU A 563 65.98 11.94 -27.13
N LYS A 564 65.32 13.08 -26.89
CA LYS A 564 65.98 14.26 -26.32
C LYS A 564 65.09 14.92 -25.29
N ILE A 565 65.66 15.18 -24.11
CA ILE A 565 65.08 16.05 -23.09
C ILE A 565 65.81 17.39 -23.15
N THR A 566 65.08 18.48 -23.36
CA THR A 566 65.63 19.84 -23.42
C THR A 566 65.74 20.41 -22.00
N ASN A 567 66.67 19.86 -21.20
CA ASN A 567 66.77 20.07 -19.75
C ASN A 567 67.28 21.47 -19.32
N ASN A 568 67.40 22.41 -20.24
CA ASN A 568 67.68 23.83 -20.01
C ASN A 568 66.46 24.74 -20.27
N ALA A 569 65.29 24.16 -20.55
CA ALA A 569 64.04 24.88 -20.84
C ALA A 569 62.92 24.48 -19.87
N LYS A 570 63.07 24.88 -18.60
CA LYS A 570 62.09 24.53 -17.55
C LYS A 570 60.69 25.04 -17.91
N LEU A 571 59.69 24.16 -17.76
CA LEU A 571 58.29 24.47 -17.89
C LEU A 571 57.68 24.79 -16.52
N HIS A 572 56.62 25.60 -16.55
CA HIS A 572 55.87 26.04 -15.37
C HIS A 572 54.39 25.76 -15.58
N THR A 573 53.68 25.43 -14.50
CA THR A 573 52.23 25.29 -14.55
C THR A 573 51.56 26.65 -14.67
N ASN A 574 50.31 26.67 -15.16
CA ASN A 574 49.44 27.83 -15.29
C ASN A 574 50.05 28.98 -16.12
N THR A 575 50.97 28.67 -17.04
CA THR A 575 51.66 29.67 -17.88
C THR A 575 51.70 29.22 -19.33
N TRP A 576 51.22 30.07 -20.24
CA TRP A 576 51.33 29.83 -21.68
C TRP A 576 52.79 29.78 -22.11
N THR A 577 53.15 28.70 -22.80
CA THR A 577 54.48 28.45 -23.35
C THR A 577 54.36 28.05 -24.81
N LEU A 578 55.11 28.72 -25.69
CA LEU A 578 55.25 28.31 -27.08
C LEU A 578 56.38 27.28 -27.19
N LEU A 579 56.06 26.10 -27.69
CA LEU A 579 57.02 25.08 -28.07
C LEU A 579 57.09 25.00 -29.59
N THR A 580 58.31 24.94 -30.13
CA THR A 580 58.53 24.73 -31.56
C THR A 580 59.67 23.74 -31.77
N LEU A 581 59.34 22.61 -32.40
CA LEU A 581 60.28 21.57 -32.81
C LEU A 581 60.52 21.68 -34.30
N THR A 582 61.78 21.81 -34.72
CA THR A 582 62.15 21.76 -36.14
C THR A 582 63.07 20.57 -36.42
N PHE A 583 62.92 19.96 -37.59
CA PHE A 583 63.75 18.84 -38.06
C PHE A 583 64.12 19.03 -39.52
N ASP A 584 65.38 18.74 -39.85
CA ASP A 584 66.00 18.88 -41.15
C ASP A 584 66.97 17.72 -41.39
N SER A 585 66.56 16.70 -42.16
CA SER A 585 67.37 15.49 -42.40
C SER A 585 68.61 15.76 -43.25
N ASP A 586 68.53 16.70 -44.20
CA ASP A 586 69.68 17.15 -45.02
C ASP A 586 70.82 17.68 -44.15
N ARG A 587 70.49 18.44 -43.09
CA ARG A 587 71.46 18.95 -42.12
C ARG A 587 71.70 18.00 -40.95
N ASN A 588 70.97 16.89 -40.88
CA ASN A 588 70.91 15.97 -39.76
C ASN A 588 70.69 16.70 -38.43
N GLU A 589 69.78 17.69 -38.41
CA GLU A 589 69.64 18.61 -37.28
C GLU A 589 68.19 18.70 -36.80
N MET A 590 68.02 18.59 -35.48
CA MET A 590 66.76 18.84 -34.80
C MET A 590 66.95 19.94 -33.76
N ARG A 591 66.02 20.89 -33.69
CA ARG A 591 66.10 22.03 -32.77
C ARG A 591 64.81 22.18 -31.96
N MET A 592 64.98 22.56 -30.69
CA MET A 592 63.87 22.91 -29.80
C MET A 592 63.93 24.40 -29.46
N TYR A 593 62.83 25.10 -29.72
CA TYR A 593 62.63 26.49 -29.32
C TYR A 593 61.54 26.56 -28.25
N VAL A 594 61.78 27.39 -27.24
CA VAL A 594 60.82 27.69 -26.19
C VAL A 594 60.67 29.21 -26.08
N ASN A 595 59.43 29.68 -26.18
CA ASN A 595 59.05 31.09 -26.20
C ASN A 595 59.87 31.89 -27.22
N GLY A 596 59.93 31.40 -28.46
CA GLY A 596 60.61 32.08 -29.57
C GLY A 596 62.15 31.96 -29.57
N SER A 597 62.75 31.41 -28.52
CA SER A 597 64.21 31.30 -28.37
C SER A 597 64.69 29.85 -28.53
N GLN A 598 65.77 29.64 -29.28
CA GLN A 598 66.38 28.30 -29.39
C GLN A 598 66.96 27.89 -28.04
N LYS A 599 66.58 26.71 -27.55
CA LYS A 599 67.07 26.15 -26.28
C LYS A 599 68.09 25.04 -26.51
N ASP A 600 67.89 24.21 -27.51
CA ASP A 600 68.78 23.10 -27.80
C ASP A 600 68.78 22.77 -29.30
N SER A 601 69.88 22.16 -29.75
CA SER A 601 70.05 21.58 -31.09
C SER A 601 70.90 20.32 -30.96
N TRP A 602 70.52 19.26 -31.67
CA TRP A 602 71.25 18.00 -31.66
C TRP A 602 71.17 17.31 -33.01
N THR A 603 72.12 16.40 -33.23
CA THR A 603 72.22 15.65 -34.47
C THR A 603 71.23 14.48 -34.47
N VAL A 604 70.47 14.36 -35.57
CA VAL A 604 69.54 13.26 -35.84
C VAL A 604 69.77 12.81 -37.27
N TYR A 605 70.06 11.53 -37.48
CA TYR A 605 70.35 10.99 -38.82
C TYR A 605 69.14 10.34 -39.45
N GLY A 606 69.05 10.44 -40.78
CA GLY A 606 68.02 9.80 -41.61
C GLY A 606 66.65 10.47 -41.51
N ASP A 607 65.76 10.12 -42.44
CA ASP A 607 64.43 10.71 -42.57
C ASP A 607 63.45 10.15 -41.54
N ALA A 608 62.47 10.96 -41.13
CA ALA A 608 61.42 10.55 -40.21
C ALA A 608 60.64 9.37 -40.78
N GLN A 609 60.53 8.29 -40.02
CA GLN A 609 59.87 7.09 -40.53
C GLN A 609 58.34 7.31 -40.58
N PRO A 610 57.64 7.07 -41.71
CA PRO A 610 56.18 7.11 -41.76
C PRO A 610 55.55 5.79 -41.30
N SER A 611 54.24 5.79 -41.03
CA SER A 611 53.44 4.56 -40.89
C SER A 611 51.95 4.81 -41.08
N THR A 612 51.35 4.05 -41.99
CA THR A 612 49.91 4.09 -42.32
C THR A 612 49.01 3.40 -41.31
N ASP A 613 49.56 2.67 -40.33
CA ASP A 613 48.81 1.84 -39.38
C ASP A 613 48.87 2.34 -37.94
N VAL A 614 49.57 3.45 -37.68
CA VAL A 614 49.80 3.96 -36.33
C VAL A 614 49.02 5.24 -36.11
N MET A 615 48.22 5.24 -35.05
CA MET A 615 47.41 6.40 -34.64
C MET A 615 48.28 7.55 -34.12
N THR A 616 47.77 8.77 -34.29
CA THR A 616 48.32 9.99 -33.70
C THR A 616 47.27 10.70 -32.88
N TRP A 617 47.61 11.04 -31.64
CA TRP A 617 46.75 11.83 -30.76
C TRP A 617 47.42 13.13 -30.32
N ILE A 618 46.61 14.16 -30.06
CA ILE A 618 46.99 15.38 -29.34
C ILE A 618 46.45 15.24 -27.91
N GLY A 619 47.26 15.56 -26.89
CA GLY A 619 46.83 15.55 -25.50
C GLY A 619 47.01 14.23 -24.73
N ASP A 620 47.15 13.10 -25.42
CA ASP A 620 47.44 11.80 -24.80
C ASP A 620 48.27 10.91 -25.74
N ASN A 621 48.56 9.68 -25.32
CA ASN A 621 49.32 8.68 -26.05
C ASN A 621 48.41 7.53 -26.53
N PRO A 622 48.37 7.19 -27.83
CA PRO A 622 47.71 5.95 -28.26
C PRO A 622 48.36 4.71 -27.63
N PRO A 623 47.61 3.68 -27.21
CA PRO A 623 46.15 3.53 -27.29
C PRO A 623 45.42 3.94 -25.98
N GLY A 624 45.99 4.87 -25.21
CA GLY A 624 45.45 5.36 -23.94
C GLY A 624 45.61 4.37 -22.79
N SER A 625 45.01 4.70 -21.64
CA SER A 625 44.94 3.82 -20.47
C SER A 625 43.99 2.65 -20.71
N ALA A 626 44.18 1.54 -19.97
CA ALA A 626 43.27 0.41 -20.03
C ALA A 626 41.85 0.79 -19.57
N ARG A 627 41.75 1.64 -18.54
CA ARG A 627 40.50 2.23 -18.05
C ARG A 627 39.73 2.95 -19.16
N SER A 628 40.39 3.87 -19.86
CA SER A 628 39.75 4.65 -20.94
C SER A 628 39.22 3.75 -22.05
N ARG A 629 40.03 2.75 -22.47
CA ARG A 629 39.60 1.78 -23.49
C ARG A 629 38.39 0.96 -23.04
N TYR A 630 38.34 0.55 -21.78
CA TYR A 630 37.21 -0.20 -21.22
C TYR A 630 35.91 0.63 -21.25
N LEU A 631 35.94 1.85 -20.72
CA LEU A 631 34.76 2.73 -20.68
C LEU A 631 34.26 3.06 -22.09
N GLU A 632 35.17 3.38 -23.01
CA GLU A 632 34.80 3.70 -24.41
C GLU A 632 34.31 2.48 -25.18
N ALA A 633 34.84 1.28 -24.90
CA ALA A 633 34.37 0.04 -25.50
C ALA A 633 32.96 -0.33 -25.02
N THR A 634 32.67 -0.18 -23.72
CA THR A 634 31.30 -0.46 -23.20
C THR A 634 30.27 0.51 -23.78
N LYS A 635 30.63 1.78 -23.97
CA LYS A 635 29.82 2.75 -24.73
C LYS A 635 29.62 2.31 -26.19
N SER A 636 30.69 1.91 -26.86
CA SER A 636 30.61 1.49 -28.28
C SER A 636 29.72 0.26 -28.46
N LEU A 637 29.74 -0.70 -27.51
CA LEU A 637 28.86 -1.86 -27.50
C LEU A 637 27.38 -1.45 -27.34
N ALA A 638 27.11 -0.51 -26.43
CA ALA A 638 25.77 0.02 -26.22
C ALA A 638 25.24 0.75 -27.47
N GLU A 639 26.06 1.59 -28.10
CA GLU A 639 25.70 2.32 -29.34
C GLU A 639 25.53 1.40 -30.57
N ALA A 640 26.12 0.22 -30.54
CA ALA A 640 25.99 -0.80 -31.59
C ALA A 640 24.85 -1.81 -31.33
N ASP A 641 24.01 -1.58 -30.33
CA ASP A 641 22.94 -2.49 -29.89
C ASP A 641 23.45 -3.91 -29.54
N GLN A 642 24.68 -4.03 -29.04
CA GLN A 642 25.30 -5.31 -28.64
C GLN A 642 25.20 -5.59 -27.13
N GLY A 643 24.41 -4.80 -26.40
CA GLY A 643 24.24 -4.85 -24.96
C GLY A 643 24.88 -3.64 -24.26
N ASP A 644 24.23 -3.13 -23.22
CA ASP A 644 24.73 -2.00 -22.43
C ASP A 644 25.52 -2.51 -21.23
N TYR A 645 26.85 -2.43 -21.34
CA TYR A 645 27.78 -2.87 -20.30
C TYR A 645 28.44 -1.72 -19.55
N ARG A 646 27.92 -0.50 -19.70
CA ARG A 646 28.49 0.67 -19.05
C ARG A 646 28.24 0.60 -17.53
N PRO A 647 29.23 0.98 -16.69
CA PRO A 647 29.03 1.11 -15.25
C PRO A 647 27.90 2.06 -14.85
N LEU A 648 27.78 3.17 -15.59
CA LEU A 648 26.73 4.15 -15.45
C LEU A 648 26.15 4.46 -16.82
N ALA A 649 24.82 4.61 -16.89
CA ALA A 649 24.11 5.00 -18.09
C ALA A 649 22.96 5.96 -17.77
N GLY A 650 22.70 6.92 -18.68
CA GLY A 650 21.60 7.87 -18.55
C GLY A 650 21.96 9.15 -17.80
N GLU A 651 21.04 9.65 -16.99
CA GLU A 651 21.20 10.90 -16.22
C GLU A 651 22.03 10.64 -14.96
N VAL A 652 23.11 11.41 -14.76
CA VAL A 652 23.95 11.33 -13.57
C VAL A 652 24.07 12.72 -12.95
N THR A 653 23.69 12.86 -11.68
CA THR A 653 23.85 14.10 -10.93
C THR A 653 25.01 13.94 -9.94
N LEU A 654 25.97 14.87 -10.03
CA LEU A 654 27.16 14.93 -9.17
C LEU A 654 27.10 16.17 -8.26
N SER A 655 27.67 16.07 -7.07
CA SER A 655 27.93 17.25 -6.23
C SER A 655 29.09 18.07 -6.78
N SER A 656 28.86 19.35 -7.07
CA SER A 656 29.84 20.25 -7.70
C SER A 656 31.06 20.57 -6.85
N ASP A 657 30.94 20.48 -5.53
CA ASP A 657 31.99 20.78 -4.57
C ASP A 657 32.89 19.57 -4.25
N ARG A 658 32.56 18.38 -4.78
CA ARG A 658 33.24 17.12 -4.49
C ARG A 658 33.70 16.36 -5.72
N ASN A 659 33.15 16.67 -6.89
CA ASN A 659 33.51 16.00 -8.14
C ASN A 659 34.18 17.00 -9.08
N GLU A 660 35.37 16.62 -9.55
CA GLU A 660 36.10 17.42 -10.53
C GLU A 660 35.40 17.43 -11.90
N VAL A 661 35.79 18.38 -12.74
CA VAL A 661 35.31 18.47 -14.14
C VAL A 661 35.73 17.23 -14.94
N SER A 662 36.88 16.62 -14.63
CA SER A 662 37.39 15.37 -15.24
C SER A 662 36.37 14.22 -15.09
N THR A 663 35.74 14.08 -13.92
CA THR A 663 34.69 13.09 -13.66
C THR A 663 33.48 13.31 -14.57
N ALA A 664 32.98 14.54 -14.67
CA ALA A 664 31.86 14.84 -15.56
C ALA A 664 32.20 14.64 -17.04
N LEU A 665 33.42 14.97 -17.47
CA LEU A 665 33.85 14.73 -18.85
C LEU A 665 34.00 13.23 -19.15
N THR A 666 34.47 12.42 -18.20
CA THR A 666 34.48 10.96 -18.30
C THR A 666 33.06 10.43 -18.53
N LEU A 667 32.10 10.84 -17.70
CA LEU A 667 30.69 10.45 -17.83
C LEU A 667 30.11 10.87 -19.20
N LEU A 668 30.33 12.12 -19.60
CA LEU A 668 29.78 12.65 -20.85
C LEU A 668 30.39 12.01 -22.10
N ARG A 669 31.72 11.94 -22.18
CA ARG A 669 32.43 11.61 -23.42
C ARG A 669 32.77 10.14 -23.52
N GLN A 670 33.23 9.51 -22.42
CA GLN A 670 33.64 8.10 -22.41
C GLN A 670 32.46 7.15 -22.21
N LEU A 671 31.49 7.51 -21.36
CA LEU A 671 30.29 6.70 -21.13
C LEU A 671 29.05 7.16 -21.89
N GLY A 672 28.99 8.41 -22.37
CA GLY A 672 27.79 8.93 -23.06
C GLY A 672 26.62 9.19 -22.12
N CYS A 673 26.88 9.43 -20.83
CA CYS A 673 25.89 9.85 -19.85
C CYS A 673 25.53 11.34 -20.02
N THR A 674 24.46 11.76 -19.34
CA THR A 674 24.05 13.18 -19.24
C THR A 674 24.37 13.68 -17.83
N PRO A 675 25.60 14.18 -17.57
CA PRO A 675 25.96 14.68 -16.25
C PRO A 675 25.28 16.02 -15.95
N SER A 676 24.92 16.21 -14.69
CA SER A 676 24.44 17.47 -14.13
C SER A 676 25.11 17.72 -12.77
N TYR A 677 25.20 18.98 -12.38
CA TYR A 677 25.77 19.36 -11.09
C TYR A 677 24.70 19.94 -10.17
N GLN A 678 24.79 19.59 -8.88
CA GLN A 678 24.01 20.19 -7.80
C GLN A 678 24.93 20.50 -6.62
N GLN A 679 24.48 21.36 -5.71
CA GLN A 679 25.16 21.58 -4.42
C GLN A 679 25.00 20.33 -3.55
N THR A 680 26.03 19.98 -2.77
CA THR A 680 25.95 18.87 -1.80
C THR A 680 24.68 18.98 -0.95
N SER A 681 23.90 17.90 -0.92
CA SER A 681 22.70 17.80 -0.10
C SER A 681 23.06 17.51 1.37
N ALA A 682 22.41 18.21 2.31
CA ALA A 682 22.72 18.17 3.76
C ALA A 682 21.70 17.39 4.62
N GLY A 683 20.65 16.79 4.03
CA GLY A 683 19.63 16.04 4.77
C GLY A 683 19.80 14.52 4.80
N ASN A 684 20.48 13.95 5.81
CA ASN A 684 20.60 12.49 5.97
C ASN A 684 19.25 11.92 6.42
N PRO A 685 18.68 10.89 5.77
CA PRO A 685 17.68 10.08 6.45
C PRO A 685 18.34 9.53 7.74
N GLY A 686 17.85 9.92 8.92
CA GLY A 686 18.45 9.45 10.18
C GLY A 686 18.36 7.92 10.33
N SER A 687 19.46 7.27 10.73
CA SER A 687 19.55 5.82 10.96
C SER A 687 18.74 5.31 12.17
N SER A 688 18.23 6.22 13.01
CA SER A 688 17.59 5.92 14.29
C SER A 688 16.22 5.21 14.19
N THR A 689 15.71 4.93 12.99
CA THR A 689 14.33 4.45 12.77
C THR A 689 14.23 2.93 12.52
N ILE A 690 15.34 2.19 12.40
CA ILE A 690 15.33 0.82 11.83
C ILE A 690 15.91 -0.25 12.78
N SER A 691 15.56 -0.19 14.07
CA SER A 691 16.06 -1.11 15.12
C SER A 691 14.98 -2.05 15.71
N GLY A 692 13.74 -1.98 15.24
CA GLY A 692 12.63 -2.80 15.75
C GLY A 692 12.74 -4.27 15.34
N SER A 693 12.31 -5.20 16.20
CA SER A 693 12.25 -6.64 15.87
C SER A 693 10.86 -7.10 15.42
N THR A 694 9.90 -6.18 15.38
CA THR A 694 8.50 -6.42 15.02
C THR A 694 7.97 -5.28 14.18
N TYR A 695 6.90 -5.53 13.42
CA TYR A 695 6.14 -4.49 12.71
C TYR A 695 4.64 -4.77 12.74
N GLN A 696 3.85 -3.73 12.45
CA GLN A 696 2.41 -3.81 12.24
C GLN A 696 2.08 -3.19 10.88
N LEU A 697 1.08 -3.73 10.18
CA LEU A 697 0.65 -3.23 8.86
C LEU A 697 -0.22 -1.97 8.95
N TYR A 698 -0.89 -1.78 10.09
CA TYR A 698 -1.75 -0.64 10.39
C TYR A 698 -1.81 -0.46 11.92
N PRO A 699 -2.16 0.75 12.42
CA PRO A 699 -2.28 0.99 13.86
C PRO A 699 -3.24 0.00 14.54
N GLY A 700 -2.76 -0.69 15.57
CA GLY A 700 -3.54 -1.72 16.29
C GLY A 700 -3.69 -3.05 15.55
N GLY A 701 -2.97 -3.27 14.45
CA GLY A 701 -2.97 -4.56 13.73
C GLY A 701 -2.17 -5.66 14.42
N GLU A 702 -2.14 -6.83 13.78
CA GLU A 702 -1.28 -7.95 14.18
C GLU A 702 0.18 -7.51 14.29
N THR A 703 0.86 -7.99 15.33
CA THR A 703 2.30 -7.74 15.50
C THR A 703 3.09 -8.89 14.89
N TYR A 704 3.71 -8.63 13.74
CA TYR A 704 4.55 -9.60 13.05
C TYR A 704 5.98 -9.53 13.59
N SER A 705 6.57 -10.68 13.92
CA SER A 705 7.98 -10.78 14.27
C SER A 705 8.84 -10.84 13.01
N ILE A 706 9.84 -9.97 12.90
CA ILE A 706 10.75 -9.94 11.76
C ILE A 706 11.73 -11.12 11.88
N PRO A 707 11.75 -12.07 10.90
CA PRO A 707 12.65 -13.21 10.93
C PRO A 707 14.12 -12.78 10.98
N LEU A 708 14.86 -13.34 11.95
CA LEU A 708 16.29 -13.14 12.11
C LEU A 708 17.05 -14.16 11.25
N LEU A 709 17.78 -13.68 10.26
CA LEU A 709 18.65 -14.49 9.42
C LEU A 709 19.99 -14.76 10.11
N ASN A 710 20.62 -15.86 9.73
CA ASN A 710 21.99 -16.17 10.14
C ASN A 710 22.97 -15.12 9.56
N SER A 711 24.10 -14.91 10.22
CA SER A 711 25.16 -14.00 9.74
C SER A 711 25.81 -14.42 8.43
N SER A 712 25.56 -15.66 7.98
CA SER A 712 25.95 -16.16 6.67
C SER A 712 24.81 -17.02 6.11
N ILE A 713 24.34 -16.69 4.92
CA ILE A 713 23.31 -17.45 4.20
C ILE A 713 23.84 -17.87 2.83
N GLN A 714 23.40 -19.05 2.39
CA GLN A 714 23.80 -19.70 1.14
C GLN A 714 22.75 -20.76 0.80
N TYR A 715 22.52 -21.00 -0.50
CA TYR A 715 21.57 -22.01 -1.00
C TYR A 715 20.17 -21.92 -0.38
N GLN A 716 19.69 -20.69 -0.18
CA GLN A 716 18.43 -20.42 0.52
C GLN A 716 17.62 -19.35 -0.23
N SER A 717 16.29 -19.54 -0.23
CA SER A 717 15.33 -18.59 -0.77
C SER A 717 14.41 -18.10 0.34
N PHE A 718 14.29 -16.78 0.46
CA PHE A 718 13.46 -16.10 1.45
C PHE A 718 12.39 -15.29 0.74
N GLU A 719 11.12 -15.54 1.09
CA GLU A 719 9.94 -14.96 0.43
C GLU A 719 8.98 -14.38 1.48
N PRO A 720 8.12 -13.42 1.10
CA PRO A 720 7.04 -12.97 1.97
C PRO A 720 6.08 -14.13 2.26
N ASP A 721 5.68 -14.25 3.52
CA ASP A 721 4.73 -15.25 3.98
C ASP A 721 3.49 -14.53 4.52
N VAL A 722 2.32 -14.81 3.94
CA VAL A 722 1.09 -14.08 4.25
C VAL A 722 0.73 -14.14 5.74
N ASP A 723 1.00 -15.25 6.42
CA ASP A 723 0.56 -15.47 7.80
C ASP A 723 1.60 -14.97 8.83
N THR A 724 2.89 -15.00 8.49
CA THR A 724 3.97 -14.75 9.45
C THR A 724 4.88 -13.58 9.11
N ASN A 725 5.03 -13.23 7.83
CA ASN A 725 5.87 -12.14 7.35
C ASN A 725 5.33 -11.53 6.04
N PRO A 726 4.14 -10.90 6.06
CA PRO A 726 3.45 -10.48 4.83
C PRO A 726 4.18 -9.43 4.00
N LEU A 727 5.15 -8.71 4.57
CA LEU A 727 5.96 -7.72 3.85
C LEU A 727 7.31 -8.27 3.37
N GLY A 728 7.67 -9.50 3.75
CA GLY A 728 8.98 -10.08 3.44
C GLY A 728 10.12 -9.27 4.06
N ILE A 729 9.95 -8.75 5.28
CA ILE A 729 11.03 -8.02 5.96
C ILE A 729 11.88 -9.04 6.71
N PHE A 730 13.19 -8.99 6.53
CA PHE A 730 14.18 -9.86 7.14
C PHE A 730 15.22 -9.02 7.87
N ARG A 731 15.79 -9.54 8.95
CA ARG A 731 16.81 -8.83 9.72
C ARG A 731 18.04 -9.67 10.00
N SER A 732 19.16 -9.02 10.24
CA SER A 732 20.38 -9.60 10.79
C SER A 732 20.78 -8.90 12.09
N ASN A 733 21.47 -9.62 12.96
CA ASN A 733 22.00 -9.11 14.23
C ASN A 733 23.51 -8.87 14.08
N GLY A 734 23.87 -7.76 13.45
CA GLY A 734 25.23 -7.48 13.01
C GLY A 734 25.42 -7.83 11.54
N ASN A 735 26.68 -7.97 11.12
CA ASN A 735 27.02 -8.12 9.70
C ASN A 735 26.43 -9.42 9.15
N ILE A 736 25.96 -9.38 7.91
CA ILE A 736 25.43 -10.53 7.19
C ILE A 736 26.15 -10.72 5.86
N THR A 737 26.49 -11.96 5.54
CA THR A 737 27.09 -12.35 4.26
C THR A 737 26.11 -13.18 3.45
N LEU A 738 25.76 -12.71 2.26
CA LEU A 738 24.96 -13.43 1.27
C LEU A 738 25.93 -14.14 0.34
N ASN A 739 25.90 -15.48 0.35
CA ASN A 739 26.76 -16.31 -0.47
C ASN A 739 26.00 -16.90 -1.66
N GLU A 740 26.60 -17.89 -2.32
CA GLU A 740 26.08 -18.54 -3.53
C GLU A 740 24.60 -18.94 -3.44
N GLN A 741 23.88 -18.75 -4.55
CA GLN A 741 22.50 -19.20 -4.73
C GLN A 741 21.56 -18.74 -3.61
N THR A 742 21.67 -17.46 -3.26
CA THR A 742 20.81 -16.83 -2.26
C THR A 742 19.75 -15.99 -2.95
N THR A 743 18.47 -16.27 -2.70
CA THR A 743 17.35 -15.46 -3.20
C THR A 743 16.64 -14.78 -2.03
N ILE A 744 16.42 -13.48 -2.11
CA ILE A 744 15.58 -12.74 -1.16
C ILE A 744 14.55 -11.95 -1.95
N ARG A 745 13.27 -12.22 -1.72
CA ARG A 745 12.19 -11.35 -2.17
C ARG A 745 11.59 -10.62 -0.97
N GLY A 746 11.84 -9.32 -0.90
CA GLY A 746 11.50 -8.50 0.26
C GLY A 746 12.62 -7.52 0.61
N THR A 747 12.76 -7.24 1.91
CA THR A 747 13.70 -6.25 2.45
C THR A 747 14.62 -6.90 3.48
N LEU A 748 15.93 -6.84 3.29
CA LEU A 748 16.91 -7.25 4.29
C LEU A 748 17.48 -6.03 5.03
N ILE A 749 17.45 -6.07 6.36
CA ILE A 749 17.92 -5.00 7.25
C ILE A 749 19.07 -5.49 8.12
N SER A 750 20.21 -4.78 8.15
CA SER A 750 21.25 -4.97 9.17
C SER A 750 20.96 -4.07 10.38
N GLN A 751 20.59 -4.64 11.54
CA GLN A 751 19.93 -3.86 12.61
C GLN A 751 20.86 -3.18 13.62
N VAL A 752 22.16 -3.46 13.54
CA VAL A 752 23.14 -2.93 14.50
C VAL A 752 23.89 -1.78 13.85
N SER A 753 24.09 -0.67 14.56
CA SER A 753 24.95 0.40 14.06
C SER A 753 26.34 -0.16 13.75
N GLY A 754 26.89 0.13 12.58
CA GLY A 754 28.16 -0.45 12.15
C GLY A 754 28.05 -1.86 11.58
N SER A 755 26.87 -2.25 11.05
CA SER A 755 26.68 -3.59 10.49
C SER A 755 26.50 -3.59 8.98
N ASP A 756 27.31 -4.42 8.34
CA ASP A 756 27.44 -4.45 6.89
C ASP A 756 26.58 -5.55 6.26
N ILE A 757 26.18 -5.34 5.01
CA ILE A 757 25.63 -6.39 4.14
C ILE A 757 26.70 -6.71 3.09
N ARG A 758 27.21 -7.95 3.14
CA ARG A 758 28.32 -8.41 2.30
C ARG A 758 27.81 -9.41 1.27
N LEU A 759 28.10 -9.16 0.00
CA LEU A 759 27.83 -10.08 -1.11
C LEU A 759 29.13 -10.83 -1.43
N ARG A 760 29.07 -12.16 -1.48
CA ARG A 760 30.21 -13.04 -1.77
C ARG A 760 29.75 -14.18 -2.69
N GLY A 761 30.38 -14.45 -3.82
CA GLY A 761 29.96 -15.55 -4.70
C GLY A 761 28.86 -15.17 -5.71
N SER A 762 28.18 -16.16 -6.29
CA SER A 762 27.38 -16.00 -7.52
C SER A 762 25.92 -16.45 -7.38
N GLU A 763 25.08 -16.05 -8.34
CA GLU A 763 23.64 -16.34 -8.36
C GLU A 763 22.90 -15.80 -7.12
N ILE A 764 23.29 -14.59 -6.68
CA ILE A 764 22.58 -13.86 -5.63
C ILE A 764 21.48 -13.02 -6.28
N GLU A 765 20.23 -13.22 -5.89
CA GLU A 765 19.09 -12.46 -6.42
C GLU A 765 18.30 -11.82 -5.28
N ILE A 766 18.17 -10.51 -5.29
CA ILE A 766 17.46 -9.75 -4.27
C ILE A 766 16.43 -8.88 -4.96
N THR A 767 15.16 -9.07 -4.69
CA THR A 767 14.07 -8.31 -5.32
C THR A 767 13.19 -7.69 -4.25
N GLY A 768 13.04 -6.36 -4.27
CA GLY A 768 12.14 -5.68 -3.33
C GLY A 768 10.69 -6.16 -3.48
N ALA A 769 9.95 -6.25 -2.38
CA ALA A 769 8.53 -6.61 -2.43
C ALA A 769 7.67 -5.36 -2.65
N ASN A 770 6.78 -5.42 -3.65
CA ASN A 770 5.79 -4.38 -3.87
C ASN A 770 4.78 -4.37 -2.71
N LEU A 771 4.49 -3.17 -2.21
CA LEU A 771 3.43 -2.96 -1.25
C LEU A 771 2.07 -3.02 -1.94
N PRO A 772 1.03 -3.45 -1.21
CA PRO A 772 -0.34 -3.40 -1.72
C PRO A 772 -0.73 -1.98 -2.11
N SER A 773 -1.50 -1.85 -3.19
CA SER A 773 -1.95 -0.56 -3.72
C SER A 773 -2.80 0.22 -2.71
N LEU A 774 -2.67 1.55 -2.74
CA LEU A 774 -3.54 2.45 -1.97
C LEU A 774 -4.84 2.70 -2.75
N ASP A 775 -5.93 2.93 -2.02
CA ASP A 775 -7.24 3.25 -2.57
C ASP A 775 -7.19 4.54 -3.39
N GLY A 776 -7.53 4.43 -4.68
CA GLY A 776 -7.50 5.54 -5.62
C GLY A 776 -6.11 5.99 -6.11
N ASP A 777 -5.03 5.24 -5.80
CA ASP A 777 -3.66 5.52 -6.25
C ASP A 777 -3.09 4.32 -7.03
N SER A 778 -2.65 4.57 -8.27
CA SER A 778 -2.02 3.55 -9.12
C SER A 778 -0.50 3.46 -8.95
N THR A 779 0.10 4.27 -8.08
CA THR A 779 1.54 4.26 -7.81
C THR A 779 1.92 2.95 -7.11
N VAL A 780 2.93 2.27 -7.65
CA VAL A 780 3.51 1.09 -7.00
C VAL A 780 4.53 1.57 -5.96
N TYR A 781 4.27 1.26 -4.70
CA TYR A 781 5.20 1.50 -3.60
C TYR A 781 6.00 0.23 -3.32
N GLN A 782 7.29 0.35 -3.04
CA GLN A 782 8.17 -0.78 -2.73
C GLN A 782 9.06 -0.37 -1.55
N PHE A 783 9.32 -1.28 -0.61
CA PHE A 783 10.41 -1.07 0.35
C PHE A 783 11.77 -1.25 -0.33
N PRO A 784 12.84 -0.65 0.20
CA PRO A 784 14.19 -0.99 -0.23
C PRO A 784 14.44 -2.50 -0.15
N ALA A 785 15.13 -3.04 -1.14
CA ALA A 785 15.57 -4.43 -1.16
C ALA A 785 16.62 -4.69 -0.06
N LEU A 786 17.53 -3.74 0.16
CA LEU A 786 18.57 -3.79 1.17
C LEU A 786 18.59 -2.49 1.99
N ILE A 787 18.79 -2.64 3.30
CA ILE A 787 19.03 -1.55 4.23
C ILE A 787 20.22 -1.96 5.11
N ALA A 788 21.40 -1.42 4.83
CA ALA A 788 22.58 -1.59 5.67
C ALA A 788 22.78 -0.35 6.56
N LEU A 789 22.87 -0.53 7.88
CA LEU A 789 23.14 0.56 8.81
C LEU A 789 24.59 1.05 8.80
N ASP A 790 25.48 0.36 8.08
CA ASP A 790 26.82 0.82 7.72
C ASP A 790 27.05 0.51 6.23
N ASP A 791 27.88 -0.47 5.89
CA ASP A 791 28.33 -0.64 4.51
C ASP A 791 27.55 -1.71 3.72
N ILE A 792 27.54 -1.55 2.40
CA ILE A 792 27.18 -2.62 1.47
C ILE A 792 28.41 -2.92 0.63
N GLU A 793 28.91 -4.14 0.78
CA GLU A 793 30.16 -4.55 0.14
C GLU A 793 29.92 -5.71 -0.83
N ALA A 794 30.28 -5.54 -2.10
CA ALA A 794 30.49 -6.63 -3.04
C ALA A 794 32.00 -6.85 -3.25
N SER A 795 32.49 -8.05 -2.92
CA SER A 795 33.90 -8.42 -3.17
C SER A 795 34.13 -8.89 -4.61
N TYR A 796 35.38 -9.26 -4.91
CA TYR A 796 35.77 -9.88 -6.16
C TYR A 796 34.91 -11.12 -6.50
N ASN A 797 34.63 -11.30 -7.80
CA ASN A 797 33.84 -12.42 -8.36
C ASN A 797 32.40 -12.56 -7.83
N VAL A 798 31.77 -11.44 -7.43
CA VAL A 798 30.35 -11.45 -7.07
C VAL A 798 29.47 -11.45 -8.33
N GLY A 799 28.52 -12.39 -8.38
CA GLY A 799 27.42 -12.41 -9.35
C GLY A 799 26.10 -12.17 -8.63
N ALA A 800 25.70 -10.90 -8.50
CA ALA A 800 24.49 -10.51 -7.79
C ALA A 800 23.59 -9.63 -8.67
N THR A 801 22.28 -9.84 -8.59
CA THR A 801 21.25 -8.99 -9.18
C THR A 801 20.38 -8.44 -8.07
N ILE A 802 20.26 -7.12 -7.98
CA ILE A 802 19.41 -6.45 -6.99
C ILE A 802 18.35 -5.63 -7.73
N ASN A 803 17.10 -6.08 -7.65
CA ASN A 803 15.92 -5.45 -8.24
C ASN A 803 15.13 -4.70 -7.15
N GLY A 804 15.59 -3.51 -6.81
CA GLY A 804 14.92 -2.64 -5.84
C GLY A 804 15.88 -1.59 -5.28
N ALA A 805 15.35 -0.68 -4.46
CA ALA A 805 16.19 0.36 -3.86
C ALA A 805 17.16 -0.24 -2.83
N ILE A 806 18.37 0.32 -2.76
CA ILE A 806 19.37 -0.04 -1.76
C ILE A 806 19.62 1.19 -0.88
N ALA A 807 19.60 1.00 0.44
CA ALA A 807 19.98 2.02 1.41
C ALA A 807 21.23 1.56 2.16
N ALA A 808 22.40 2.08 1.78
CA ALA A 808 23.63 1.98 2.56
C ALA A 808 23.78 3.29 3.36
N PHE A 809 23.90 3.20 4.69
CA PHE A 809 24.06 4.38 5.54
C PHE A 809 25.53 4.77 5.75
N GLY A 810 26.45 3.83 5.53
CA GLY A 810 27.88 4.03 5.34
C GLY A 810 28.22 4.03 3.84
N ASP A 811 29.19 3.21 3.45
CA ASP A 811 29.76 3.16 2.11
C ASP A 811 29.09 2.07 1.25
N LEU A 812 28.99 2.34 -0.07
CA LEU A 812 28.65 1.33 -1.08
C LEU A 812 29.93 0.97 -1.82
N GLU A 813 30.49 -0.20 -1.53
CA GLU A 813 31.75 -0.67 -2.09
C GLU A 813 31.53 -1.82 -3.06
N ILE A 814 31.82 -1.60 -4.34
CA ILE A 814 31.86 -2.67 -5.34
C ILE A 814 33.32 -2.82 -5.77
N ASN A 815 34.00 -3.81 -5.21
CA ASN A 815 35.45 -4.00 -5.34
C ASN A 815 35.78 -5.05 -6.43
N SER A 816 36.75 -4.74 -7.30
CA SER A 816 37.15 -5.64 -8.40
C SER A 816 38.43 -6.45 -8.13
N LEU A 817 39.26 -5.99 -7.18
CA LEU A 817 40.56 -6.60 -6.90
C LEU A 817 40.54 -7.47 -5.63
N TYR A 818 41.37 -8.52 -5.66
CA TYR A 818 41.79 -9.21 -4.44
C TYR A 818 42.64 -8.21 -3.64
N SER A 819 42.08 -7.59 -2.60
CA SER A 819 42.87 -6.74 -1.70
C SER A 819 43.85 -7.61 -0.91
N ASN A 820 45.03 -7.81 -1.49
CA ASN A 820 46.23 -8.25 -0.79
C ASN A 820 47.28 -7.11 -0.78
N SER A 821 46.83 -5.85 -0.79
CA SER A 821 47.70 -4.68 -0.64
C SER A 821 47.65 -4.14 0.77
#